data_AF-A0A1A3UC90-F1
#
_entry.id   AF-A0A1A3UC90-F1
#
_cell.length_a   1.000
_cell.length_b   1.000
_cell.length_c   1.000
_cell.angle_alpha   90.00
_cell.angle_beta   90.00
_cell.angle_gamma   90.00
#
_symmetry.space_group_name_H-M   'P 1'
#
loop_
_entity.id
_entity.type
_entity.pdbx_description
1 polymer ?
#
loop_
_entity_poly.entity_id
_entity_poly.type
_entity_poly.pdbx_seq_one_letter_code
_entity_poly.pdbx_strand_id
1 'polypeptide(L)'
;MKAAFRGLIAALLLVCFALHALPVAQANYGGYGDCDPGVPMPGYDATQMAPPNEMHTYDYDPLSPEVRNAQEPSRAELADIDDKDAVRGNADTLQGMKARWKKYVLGGGAKPWDKWKKAYINVLQNRRVGPAFEKFLYDSWKLGELPPEAGWQTNKQLPKNILPSGPVFDIFNIADSVPVSKWLVIEAKSGTTLGTHARNQFVDHVKRMGQLGSSLMVMFAGRPTDATQRWMKQTIDDLRAAGVKMPPAFCARYTPAKPQERQNPGSAAGNSAPRPAPDPVLDESADSPEDQALEDQIASGLEAEDNPTEQVPAQAPTNAPIPAGANPAPAPAPQAPAPGPQAPAPAQPPALPAPQAPAAPAPPRLPAPALPAPQLPAPPRVPAPALPAPPRLPAPALPAPQLPAPPRLPAPALPAPQIPAAPAPPRLPAPALPAPALPAPALPAPAVPAPAVPAPSVPAPTVGVPVSASPGPFGGIDFTSLEMRYVTDSVNGKPAMQYAFSANTLPVTEASYGGRRNAKMAMDAFYVWLALPPQNFWVNLKPTEPDRIIEAAFGRTEAGEVLLEADLEMKLVSARLQKTDTELGRRFVDAMQGNKCYLGRRLWIVPQPAEVHEDGDQLYILDTPLTVKIGTDQSDVTPGTDLCQDQDPAVTDHNGQLYQQMIMPALIDAVNHNPDFADLRRVYTSRVAAEWYRKRNANKPTQYAKLIDSGNIDDLTVAWDPHEVWQRYLDSTKHPEPTFSWTDAKGTTWTRSWGGVDFSKVETHDIGAPEFTQKYDSVAKTAGPSIIGPLVQDNAKQVWLGNVVSSVPLDQIWPSKLGPWVPFVAPATAPSKPLFYLVLLPAVAWLGGGGYLLWRRRRASGVR
;
A
#
# COMPACT_ATOMS: atom_id res chain seq x y z
N MET A 1 63.79 -13.45 -44.61
CA MET A 1 63.95 -12.70 -43.34
C MET A 1 63.49 -11.23 -43.41
N LYS A 2 63.93 -10.41 -44.38
CA LYS A 2 63.47 -9.00 -44.48
C LYS A 2 61.95 -8.83 -44.71
N ALA A 3 61.29 -9.76 -45.39
CA ALA A 3 59.83 -9.75 -45.56
C ALA A 3 59.07 -10.14 -44.27
N ALA A 4 59.58 -11.12 -43.51
CA ALA A 4 58.99 -11.54 -42.23
C ALA A 4 59.16 -10.49 -41.12
N PHE A 5 60.29 -9.76 -41.11
CA PHE A 5 60.53 -8.68 -40.15
C PHE A 5 59.68 -7.43 -40.45
N ARG A 6 59.41 -7.14 -41.73
CA ARG A 6 58.45 -6.10 -42.13
C ARG A 6 57.01 -6.49 -41.82
N GLY A 7 56.66 -7.78 -41.96
CA GLY A 7 55.35 -8.30 -41.53
C GLY A 7 55.13 -8.21 -40.02
N LEU A 8 56.17 -8.48 -39.21
CA LEU A 8 56.07 -8.40 -37.75
C LEU A 8 56.00 -6.95 -37.24
N ILE A 9 56.75 -6.02 -37.84
CA ILE A 9 56.67 -4.59 -37.50
C ILE A 9 55.35 -3.98 -37.97
N ALA A 10 54.84 -4.38 -39.15
CA ALA A 10 53.52 -3.97 -39.61
C ALA A 10 52.41 -4.54 -38.70
N ALA A 11 52.54 -5.78 -38.24
CA ALA A 11 51.60 -6.38 -37.28
C ALA A 11 51.66 -5.71 -35.91
N LEU A 12 52.85 -5.38 -35.38
CA LEU A 12 52.98 -4.66 -34.11
C LEU A 12 52.51 -3.20 -34.21
N LEU A 13 52.71 -2.52 -35.34
CA LEU A 13 52.17 -1.17 -35.56
C LEU A 13 50.65 -1.19 -35.77
N LEU A 14 50.10 -2.23 -36.41
CA LEU A 14 48.64 -2.44 -36.48
C LEU A 14 48.03 -2.76 -35.11
N VAL A 15 48.72 -3.54 -34.26
CA VAL A 15 48.28 -3.80 -32.88
C VAL A 15 48.40 -2.55 -32.01
N CYS A 16 49.45 -1.73 -32.17
CA CYS A 16 49.59 -0.47 -31.43
C CYS A 16 48.63 0.64 -31.90
N PHE A 17 48.29 0.72 -33.20
CA PHE A 17 47.24 1.62 -33.70
C PHE A 17 45.83 1.12 -33.38
N ALA A 18 45.60 -0.20 -33.35
CA ALA A 18 44.33 -0.77 -32.88
C ALA A 18 44.11 -0.58 -31.37
N LEU A 19 45.19 -0.39 -30.59
CA LEU A 19 45.14 -0.05 -29.16
C LEU A 19 45.01 1.47 -28.88
N HIS A 20 45.23 2.35 -29.86
CA HIS A 20 45.12 3.81 -29.69
C HIS A 20 44.01 4.47 -30.53
N ALA A 21 43.27 3.69 -31.31
CA ALA A 21 42.08 4.13 -32.02
C ALA A 21 40.91 3.20 -31.66
N LEU A 22 40.56 3.15 -30.37
CA LEU A 22 39.17 2.87 -30.05
C LEU A 22 38.35 4.01 -30.65
N PRO A 23 37.29 3.73 -31.43
CA PRO A 23 36.31 4.78 -31.67
C PRO A 23 35.87 5.25 -30.27
N VAL A 24 35.90 6.56 -30.04
CA VAL A 24 35.07 7.14 -28.99
C VAL A 24 33.66 6.75 -29.40
N ALA A 25 33.19 5.63 -28.84
CA ALA A 25 31.83 5.20 -29.02
C ALA A 25 31.00 6.38 -28.55
N GLN A 26 30.23 6.97 -29.47
CA GLN A 26 29.13 7.80 -29.03
C GLN A 26 28.24 6.88 -28.20
N ALA A 27 28.29 7.06 -26.87
CA ALA A 27 27.47 6.35 -25.92
C ALA A 27 26.01 6.59 -26.30
N ASN A 28 25.42 5.62 -26.98
CA ASN A 28 23.99 5.54 -27.13
C ASN A 28 23.44 5.15 -25.76
N TYR A 29 23.12 6.17 -24.95
CA TYR A 29 22.49 6.06 -23.64
C TYR A 29 21.08 5.44 -23.78
N GLY A 30 21.01 4.11 -23.85
CA GLY A 30 19.79 3.31 -23.97
C GLY A 30 19.78 2.22 -22.90
N GLY A 31 19.17 2.52 -21.76
CA GLY A 31 19.44 1.90 -20.46
C GLY A 31 20.19 2.93 -19.60
N TYR A 32 19.79 3.15 -18.36
CA TYR A 32 20.20 4.34 -17.60
C TYR A 32 21.72 4.41 -17.36
N GLY A 33 22.41 5.19 -18.20
CA GLY A 33 23.83 5.53 -18.08
C GLY A 33 24.79 4.48 -18.66
N ASP A 34 26.03 4.89 -18.94
CA ASP A 34 27.12 3.93 -19.15
C ASP A 34 27.19 3.06 -17.88
N CYS A 35 26.79 1.78 -17.99
CA CYS A 35 26.56 0.87 -16.86
C CYS A 35 27.85 0.40 -16.16
N ASP A 36 28.95 1.10 -16.37
CA ASP A 36 30.23 0.76 -15.79
C ASP A 36 30.85 2.01 -15.15
N PRO A 37 30.68 2.24 -13.83
CA PRO A 37 31.40 3.28 -13.13
C PRO A 37 32.94 3.04 -13.08
N GLY A 38 33.43 2.03 -13.80
CA GLY A 38 34.81 1.58 -13.81
C GLY A 38 35.14 0.62 -12.67
N VAL A 39 34.14 0.22 -11.89
CA VAL A 39 34.24 -0.68 -10.74
C VAL A 39 33.06 -1.65 -10.78
N PRO A 40 33.27 -2.98 -10.79
CA PRO A 40 32.19 -3.93 -10.67
C PRO A 40 31.47 -3.74 -9.33
N MET A 41 30.16 -3.47 -9.35
CA MET A 41 29.34 -3.35 -8.13
C MET A 41 28.28 -4.47 -8.10
N PRO A 42 27.95 -5.01 -6.91
CA PRO A 42 26.91 -6.02 -6.76
C PRO A 42 25.51 -5.40 -6.95
N GLY A 43 24.47 -6.25 -6.85
CA GLY A 43 23.09 -5.89 -7.12
C GLY A 43 22.72 -5.99 -8.60
N TYR A 44 21.46 -5.74 -8.92
CA TYR A 44 20.87 -5.81 -10.26
C TYR A 44 20.72 -4.42 -10.85
N ASP A 45 20.75 -4.33 -12.17
CA ASP A 45 20.36 -3.10 -12.86
C ASP A 45 18.88 -2.79 -12.57
N ALA A 46 18.50 -1.52 -12.41
CA ALA A 46 17.11 -1.11 -12.15
C ALA A 46 16.08 -1.62 -13.18
N THR A 47 16.52 -1.97 -14.39
CA THR A 47 15.69 -2.54 -15.46
C THR A 47 15.57 -4.06 -15.41
N GLN A 48 16.43 -4.75 -14.65
CA GLN A 48 16.42 -6.20 -14.53
C GLN A 48 15.45 -6.68 -13.45
N MET A 49 14.98 -7.92 -13.58
CA MET A 49 14.19 -8.61 -12.56
C MET A 49 15.10 -9.57 -11.78
N ALA A 50 15.28 -9.30 -10.49
CA ALA A 50 15.99 -10.19 -9.58
C ALA A 50 15.15 -11.43 -9.28
N PRO A 51 15.76 -12.61 -9.09
CA PRO A 51 15.07 -13.77 -8.57
C PRO A 51 14.51 -13.51 -7.16
N PRO A 52 13.23 -13.83 -6.87
CA PRO A 52 12.63 -13.59 -5.55
C PRO A 52 13.31 -14.33 -4.39
N ASN A 53 14.06 -15.39 -4.67
CA ASN A 53 14.81 -16.17 -3.69
C ASN A 53 16.18 -15.57 -3.32
N GLU A 54 16.59 -14.47 -3.96
CA GLU A 54 17.81 -13.69 -3.65
C GLU A 54 17.50 -12.48 -2.73
N MET A 55 16.41 -12.54 -1.98
CA MET A 55 16.06 -11.52 -1.01
C MET A 55 17.02 -11.52 0.19
N HIS A 56 17.50 -10.35 0.57
CA HIS A 56 18.29 -10.13 1.78
C HIS A 56 17.45 -9.48 2.87
N THR A 57 17.97 -9.52 4.10
CA THR A 57 17.37 -8.84 5.25
C THR A 57 18.43 -7.99 5.94
N TYR A 58 18.02 -6.86 6.51
CA TYR A 58 18.90 -6.01 7.30
C TYR A 58 18.19 -5.46 8.53
N ASP A 59 18.93 -5.40 9.64
CA ASP A 59 18.38 -5.00 10.93
C ASP A 59 18.41 -3.48 11.11
N TYR A 60 17.32 -2.90 11.61
CA TYR A 60 17.27 -1.53 12.11
C TYR A 60 16.80 -1.49 13.57
N ASP A 61 17.21 -0.45 14.29
CA ASP A 61 16.79 -0.25 15.68
C ASP A 61 15.40 0.38 15.75
N PRO A 62 14.41 -0.29 16.36
CA PRO A 62 13.06 0.25 16.48
C PRO A 62 13.02 1.51 17.36
N LEU A 63 12.00 2.34 17.18
CA LEU A 63 11.70 3.43 18.09
C LEU A 63 11.28 2.90 19.46
N SER A 64 11.57 3.66 20.52
CA SER A 64 11.22 3.23 21.87
C SER A 64 9.68 3.12 22.03
N PRO A 65 9.20 2.20 22.89
CA PRO A 65 7.78 2.11 23.19
C PRO A 65 7.18 3.40 23.74
N GLU A 66 7.97 4.24 24.44
CA GLU A 66 7.47 5.51 24.96
C GLU A 66 7.13 6.50 23.83
N VAL A 67 7.93 6.54 22.77
CA VAL A 67 7.65 7.40 21.60
C VAL A 67 6.48 6.83 20.78
N ARG A 68 6.48 5.51 20.53
CA ARG A 68 5.42 4.86 19.75
C ARG A 68 4.03 5.03 20.38
N ASN A 69 3.96 4.93 21.69
CA ASN A 69 2.71 4.97 22.46
C ASN A 69 2.44 6.33 23.11
N ALA A 70 3.12 7.39 22.64
CA ALA A 70 3.01 8.71 23.23
C ALA A 70 1.57 9.25 23.17
N GLN A 71 1.12 9.75 24.32
CA GLN A 71 -0.16 10.43 24.50
C GLN A 71 -0.01 11.94 24.29
N GLU A 72 -1.08 12.60 23.86
CA GLU A 72 -1.10 14.04 23.67
C GLU A 72 -0.78 14.76 25.00
N PRO A 73 0.26 15.62 25.04
CA PRO A 73 0.54 16.40 26.23
C PRO A 73 -0.59 17.39 26.53
N SER A 74 -1.01 17.45 27.78
CA SER A 74 -1.96 18.48 28.24
C SER A 74 -1.37 19.88 28.11
N ARG A 75 -2.23 20.91 28.10
CA ARG A 75 -1.78 22.31 28.05
C ARG A 75 -0.83 22.69 29.19
N ALA A 76 -1.02 22.10 30.38
CA ALA A 76 -0.13 22.30 31.52
C ALA A 76 1.24 21.66 31.28
N GLU A 77 1.28 20.40 30.82
CA GLU A 77 2.53 19.73 30.44
C GLU A 77 3.25 20.48 29.32
N LEU A 78 2.53 21.02 28.33
CA LEU A 78 3.11 21.85 27.28
C LEU A 78 3.79 23.10 27.81
N ALA A 79 3.24 23.73 28.86
CA ALA A 79 3.83 24.92 29.47
C ALA A 79 5.13 24.58 30.24
N ASP A 80 5.20 23.39 30.82
CA ASP A 80 6.32 22.94 31.65
C ASP A 80 7.49 22.34 30.84
N ILE A 81 7.28 21.95 29.58
CA ILE A 81 8.36 21.47 28.71
C ILE A 81 9.35 22.60 28.43
N ASP A 82 10.64 22.35 28.66
CA ASP A 82 11.71 23.29 28.29
C ASP A 82 11.82 23.33 26.76
N ASP A 83 11.72 24.51 26.16
CA ASP A 83 11.91 24.67 24.71
C ASP A 83 13.32 24.24 24.26
N LYS A 84 14.27 24.20 25.21
CA LYS A 84 15.61 23.67 25.00
C LYS A 84 15.62 22.15 24.88
N ASP A 85 14.58 21.41 25.28
CA ASP A 85 14.55 19.94 25.15
C ASP A 85 14.44 19.46 23.70
N ALA A 86 14.04 20.34 22.76
CA ALA A 86 14.19 20.14 21.32
C ALA A 86 15.65 20.31 20.86
N VAL A 87 16.59 19.66 21.54
CA VAL A 87 18.01 19.62 21.14
C VAL A 87 18.20 18.66 19.97
N ARG A 88 19.20 18.96 19.15
CA ARG A 88 19.83 18.01 18.23
C ARG A 88 20.13 16.68 18.94
N GLY A 89 19.72 15.56 18.33
CA GLY A 89 19.94 14.22 18.85
C GLY A 89 18.87 13.68 19.81
N ASN A 90 17.89 14.49 20.22
CA ASN A 90 16.80 14.03 21.11
C ASN A 90 15.49 13.70 20.37
N ALA A 91 15.47 13.73 19.03
CA ALA A 91 14.26 13.58 18.24
C ALA A 91 13.53 12.24 18.48
N ASP A 92 14.27 11.20 18.83
CA ASP A 92 13.75 9.86 19.11
C ASP A 92 13.44 9.61 20.61
N THR A 93 13.42 10.66 21.42
CA THR A 93 13.02 10.60 22.83
C THR A 93 11.60 11.13 23.01
N LEU A 94 10.88 10.65 24.02
CA LEU A 94 9.55 11.17 24.36
C LEU A 94 9.60 12.69 24.61
N GLN A 95 10.62 13.18 25.32
CA GLN A 95 10.76 14.62 25.60
C GLN A 95 11.03 15.44 24.35
N GLY A 96 11.93 14.99 23.48
CA GLY A 96 12.20 15.68 22.21
C GLY A 96 10.99 15.68 21.26
N MET A 97 10.18 14.62 21.28
CA MET A 97 8.89 14.59 20.57
C MET A 97 7.93 15.63 21.14
N LYS A 98 7.72 15.63 22.47
CA LYS A 98 6.82 16.59 23.13
C LYS A 98 7.25 18.05 22.92
N ALA A 99 8.55 18.34 22.95
CA ALA A 99 9.09 19.68 22.68
C ALA A 99 8.84 20.14 21.23
N ARG A 100 8.97 19.25 20.24
CA ARG A 100 8.66 19.58 18.84
C ARG A 100 7.15 19.72 18.59
N TRP A 101 6.33 18.94 19.30
CA TRP A 101 4.88 19.14 19.31
C TRP A 101 4.50 20.51 19.87
N LYS A 102 5.08 20.91 21.01
CA LYS A 102 4.92 22.26 21.58
C LYS A 102 5.23 23.34 20.54
N LYS A 103 6.38 23.24 19.87
CA LYS A 103 6.79 24.17 18.80
C LYS A 103 5.81 24.18 17.63
N TYR A 104 5.32 23.02 17.21
CA TYR A 104 4.34 22.88 16.14
C TYR A 104 3.02 23.60 16.49
N VAL A 105 2.46 23.33 17.68
CA VAL A 105 1.20 23.93 18.13
C VAL A 105 1.36 25.45 18.33
N LEU A 106 2.43 25.90 18.99
CA LEU A 106 2.69 27.33 19.18
C LEU A 106 2.97 28.08 17.87
N GLY A 107 3.49 27.38 16.86
CA GLY A 107 3.70 27.89 15.51
C GLY A 107 2.43 27.95 14.65
N GLY A 108 1.25 27.63 15.20
CA GLY A 108 -0.02 27.63 14.46
C GLY A 108 -0.30 26.33 13.72
N GLY A 109 0.32 25.21 14.11
CA GLY A 109 0.07 23.89 13.55
C GLY A 109 -1.40 23.47 13.71
N ALA A 110 -2.04 23.11 12.59
CA ALA A 110 -3.48 22.83 12.54
C ALA A 110 -3.85 21.34 12.69
N LYS A 111 -2.88 20.42 12.60
CA LYS A 111 -3.15 18.98 12.60
C LYS A 111 -3.30 18.46 14.04
N PRO A 112 -4.29 17.58 14.32
CA PRO A 112 -4.43 16.94 15.63
C PRO A 112 -3.21 16.08 16.00
N TRP A 113 -3.04 15.83 17.30
CA TRP A 113 -1.92 15.06 17.84
C TRP A 113 -1.70 13.72 17.13
N ASP A 114 -2.74 12.91 16.92
CA ASP A 114 -2.54 11.58 16.33
C ASP A 114 -2.06 11.63 14.89
N LYS A 115 -2.53 12.61 14.10
CA LYS A 115 -2.05 12.84 12.74
C LYS A 115 -0.60 13.32 12.74
N TRP A 116 -0.26 14.25 13.63
CA TRP A 116 1.09 14.75 13.77
C TRP A 116 2.07 13.68 14.29
N LYS A 117 1.69 12.94 15.33
CA LYS A 117 2.45 11.82 15.91
C LYS A 117 2.72 10.75 14.86
N LYS A 118 1.71 10.37 14.06
CA LYS A 118 1.87 9.41 12.97
C LYS A 118 2.93 9.89 11.97
N ALA A 119 2.80 11.12 11.46
CA ALA A 119 3.77 11.72 10.56
C ALA A 119 5.18 11.80 11.19
N TYR A 120 5.27 12.18 12.47
CA TYR A 120 6.52 12.28 13.21
C TYR A 120 7.22 10.92 13.36
N ILE A 121 6.48 9.88 13.80
CA ILE A 121 6.98 8.51 13.91
C ILE A 121 7.44 7.98 12.55
N ASN A 122 6.68 8.25 11.48
CA ASN A 122 7.05 7.86 10.12
C ASN A 122 8.41 8.44 9.71
N VAL A 123 8.58 9.76 9.88
CA VAL A 123 9.83 10.45 9.55
C VAL A 123 10.99 9.89 10.38
N LEU A 124 10.79 9.67 11.69
CA LEU A 124 11.83 9.10 12.56
C LEU A 124 12.21 7.66 12.18
N GLN A 125 11.23 6.84 11.79
CA GLN A 125 11.47 5.48 11.37
C GLN A 125 12.26 5.44 10.06
N ASN A 126 11.90 6.28 9.08
CA ASN A 126 12.64 6.41 7.83
C ASN A 126 14.10 6.83 8.07
N ARG A 127 14.34 7.72 9.04
CA ARG A 127 15.68 8.14 9.49
C ARG A 127 16.48 7.06 10.23
N ARG A 128 15.87 5.92 10.56
CA ARG A 128 16.53 4.73 11.14
C ARG A 128 16.76 3.64 10.09
N VAL A 129 15.80 3.45 9.20
CA VAL A 129 15.85 2.45 8.13
C VAL A 129 16.89 2.80 7.07
N GLY A 130 16.99 4.06 6.65
CA GLY A 130 17.97 4.52 5.64
C GLY A 130 19.43 4.23 6.04
N PRO A 131 19.91 4.75 7.18
CA PRO A 131 21.27 4.46 7.64
C PRO A 131 21.54 2.97 7.93
N ALA A 132 20.52 2.21 8.34
CA ALA A 132 20.64 0.76 8.50
C ALA A 132 20.86 0.06 7.15
N PHE A 133 20.19 0.51 6.09
CA PHE A 133 20.41 0.02 4.73
C PHE A 133 21.81 0.38 4.21
N GLU A 134 22.26 1.62 4.41
CA GLU A 134 23.63 2.04 4.07
C GLU A 134 24.68 1.18 4.77
N LYS A 135 24.51 0.95 6.07
CA LYS A 135 25.39 0.06 6.85
C LYS A 135 25.35 -1.36 6.30
N PHE A 136 24.17 -1.88 5.97
CA PHE A 136 24.02 -3.20 5.36
C PHE A 136 24.80 -3.29 4.04
N LEU A 137 24.71 -2.30 3.15
CA LEU A 137 25.50 -2.29 1.92
C LEU A 137 27.00 -2.27 2.23
N TYR A 138 27.44 -1.39 3.13
CA TYR A 138 28.85 -1.26 3.49
C TYR A 138 29.45 -2.54 4.09
N ASP A 139 28.73 -3.18 5.01
CA ASP A 139 29.14 -4.42 5.67
C ASP A 139 29.06 -5.62 4.72
N SER A 140 27.95 -5.76 3.98
CA SER A 140 27.72 -6.90 3.09
C SER A 140 28.70 -6.94 1.93
N TRP A 141 29.15 -5.77 1.48
CA TRP A 141 30.20 -5.63 0.47
C TRP A 141 31.60 -5.62 1.09
N LYS A 142 31.72 -5.70 2.41
CA LYS A 142 33.01 -5.72 3.13
C LYS A 142 33.90 -4.52 2.80
N LEU A 143 33.30 -3.36 2.55
CA LEU A 143 34.05 -2.17 2.13
C LEU A 143 35.03 -1.70 3.21
N GLY A 144 34.69 -1.89 4.49
CA GLY A 144 35.57 -1.56 5.61
C GLY A 144 36.70 -2.56 5.85
N GLU A 145 36.65 -3.75 5.25
CA GLU A 145 37.75 -4.74 5.33
C GLU A 145 38.82 -4.48 4.25
N LEU A 146 38.56 -3.57 3.32
CA LEU A 146 39.50 -3.24 2.26
C LEU A 146 40.69 -2.42 2.77
N PRO A 147 41.84 -2.50 2.09
CA PRO A 147 42.98 -1.66 2.41
C PRO A 147 42.60 -0.16 2.38
N PRO A 148 43.12 0.68 3.29
CA PRO A 148 42.76 2.11 3.37
C PRO A 148 42.94 2.88 2.06
N GLU A 149 43.89 2.48 1.22
CA GLU A 149 44.13 3.06 -0.10
C GLU A 149 42.96 2.91 -1.08
N ALA A 150 42.04 1.97 -0.84
CA ALA A 150 40.80 1.83 -1.60
C ALA A 150 39.80 2.97 -1.34
N GLY A 151 40.01 3.77 -0.28
CA GLY A 151 39.31 5.04 -0.06
C GLY A 151 37.86 4.94 0.41
N TRP A 152 37.32 3.74 0.63
CA TRP A 152 35.90 3.53 0.96
C TRP A 152 35.51 4.06 2.34
N GLN A 153 34.54 4.98 2.34
CA GLN A 153 33.95 5.57 3.54
C GLN A 153 32.43 5.56 3.43
N THR A 154 31.74 5.66 4.56
CA THR A 154 30.29 5.77 4.64
C THR A 154 29.90 6.85 5.64
N ASN A 155 28.80 7.56 5.40
CA ASN A 155 28.26 8.57 6.29
C ASN A 155 29.27 9.66 6.69
N LYS A 156 30.06 10.13 5.72
CA LYS A 156 31.05 11.19 5.94
C LYS A 156 30.98 12.29 4.87
N GLN A 157 31.43 13.48 5.27
CA GLN A 157 31.78 14.52 4.30
C GLN A 157 33.04 14.10 3.54
N LEU A 158 33.14 14.53 2.28
CA LEU A 158 34.38 14.36 1.51
C LEU A 158 35.55 15.10 2.16
N PRO A 159 36.81 14.67 1.91
CA PRO A 159 37.98 15.39 2.39
C PRO A 159 37.95 16.88 2.03
N LYS A 160 38.25 17.76 3.00
CA LYS A 160 38.15 19.21 2.83
C LYS A 160 39.04 19.79 1.72
N ASN A 161 40.10 19.08 1.35
CA ASN A 161 40.95 19.44 0.21
C ASN A 161 40.29 19.17 -1.15
N ILE A 162 39.31 18.26 -1.20
CA ILE A 162 38.57 17.90 -2.42
C ILE A 162 37.27 18.70 -2.48
N LEU A 163 36.53 18.76 -1.37
CA LEU A 163 35.31 19.53 -1.23
C LEU A 163 35.33 20.28 0.12
N PRO A 164 35.70 21.58 0.13
CA PRO A 164 35.86 22.35 1.37
C PRO A 164 34.62 22.41 2.26
N SER A 165 33.44 22.39 1.62
CA SER A 165 32.12 22.34 2.25
C SER A 165 31.18 21.53 1.38
N GLY A 166 30.47 20.57 1.96
CA GLY A 166 29.50 19.75 1.24
C GLY A 166 28.70 18.86 2.18
N PRO A 167 27.70 18.15 1.62
CA PRO A 167 26.86 17.27 2.40
C PRO A 167 27.63 16.05 2.90
N VAL A 168 27.00 15.32 3.81
CA VAL A 168 27.40 13.94 4.11
C VAL A 168 26.97 13.06 2.95
N PHE A 169 27.86 12.18 2.51
CA PHE A 169 27.56 11.18 1.47
C PHE A 169 27.42 9.79 2.11
N ASP A 170 26.47 9.02 1.60
CA ASP A 170 26.10 7.70 2.14
C ASP A 170 27.27 6.71 2.05
N ILE A 171 27.82 6.48 0.85
CA ILE A 171 29.01 5.64 0.62
C ILE A 171 29.84 6.22 -0.52
N PHE A 172 31.17 6.29 -0.39
CA PHE A 172 32.06 6.78 -1.46
C PHE A 172 33.48 6.22 -1.34
N ASN A 173 34.25 6.28 -2.43
CA ASN A 173 35.68 5.93 -2.45
C ASN A 173 36.63 7.08 -2.85
N ILE A 174 36.16 8.33 -2.77
CA ILE A 174 36.91 9.54 -3.09
C ILE A 174 38.04 9.77 -2.08
N ALA A 175 39.27 9.54 -2.52
CA ALA A 175 40.50 9.80 -1.78
C ALA A 175 41.67 10.09 -2.73
N ASP A 176 42.71 10.77 -2.23
CA ASP A 176 43.93 11.07 -3.02
C ASP A 176 44.66 9.80 -3.51
N SER A 177 44.46 8.66 -2.84
CA SER A 177 45.00 7.36 -3.22
C SER A 177 44.25 6.68 -4.37
N VAL A 178 43.05 7.15 -4.70
CA VAL A 178 42.19 6.56 -5.74
C VAL A 178 42.23 7.46 -6.98
N PRO A 179 42.51 6.92 -8.18
CA PRO A 179 42.43 7.71 -9.41
C PRO A 179 41.04 8.33 -9.60
N VAL A 180 40.97 9.60 -10.04
CA VAL A 180 39.70 10.31 -10.27
C VAL A 180 38.76 9.53 -11.19
N SER A 181 39.30 8.82 -12.19
CA SER A 181 38.51 7.96 -13.10
C SER A 181 37.87 6.73 -12.44
N LYS A 182 38.17 6.47 -11.16
CA LYS A 182 37.61 5.40 -10.33
C LYS A 182 36.86 5.95 -9.10
N TRP A 183 36.75 7.27 -8.98
CA TRP A 183 35.93 7.89 -7.95
C TRP A 183 34.45 7.56 -8.19
N LEU A 184 33.79 7.12 -7.14
CA LEU A 184 32.40 6.72 -7.12
C LEU A 184 31.78 7.21 -5.81
N VAL A 185 30.63 7.86 -5.96
CA VAL A 185 29.68 8.13 -4.88
C VAL A 185 28.46 7.25 -5.09
N ILE A 186 28.00 6.63 -4.02
CA ILE A 186 26.83 5.78 -3.98
C ILE A 186 25.81 6.44 -3.07
N GLU A 187 24.66 6.75 -3.64
CA GLU A 187 23.47 7.19 -2.95
C GLU A 187 22.61 5.96 -2.63
N ALA A 188 22.32 5.69 -1.36
CA ALA A 188 21.52 4.55 -0.95
C ALA A 188 20.07 4.97 -0.68
N LYS A 189 19.11 4.17 -1.15
CA LYS A 189 17.68 4.38 -0.91
C LYS A 189 17.03 3.09 -0.41
N SER A 190 16.53 3.10 0.82
CA SER A 190 15.87 1.93 1.43
C SER A 190 14.49 1.61 0.83
N GLY A 191 13.90 2.55 0.09
CA GLY A 191 12.63 2.39 -0.62
C GLY A 191 12.79 2.09 -2.12
N THR A 192 11.67 2.18 -2.85
CA THR A 192 11.61 1.96 -4.32
C THR A 192 11.18 3.22 -5.10
N THR A 193 10.96 4.31 -4.39
CA THR A 193 10.54 5.61 -4.93
C THR A 193 11.51 6.71 -4.50
N LEU A 194 11.33 7.91 -5.05
CA LEU A 194 12.08 9.09 -4.65
C LEU A 194 11.08 10.19 -4.27
N GLY A 195 10.99 10.46 -2.96
CA GLY A 195 10.35 11.63 -2.39
C GLY A 195 10.95 12.96 -2.87
N THR A 196 10.26 14.07 -2.61
CA THR A 196 10.70 15.43 -3.02
C THR A 196 12.12 15.75 -2.55
N HIS A 197 12.43 15.48 -1.28
CA HIS A 197 13.77 15.68 -0.73
C HIS A 197 14.83 14.85 -1.49
N ALA A 198 14.58 13.55 -1.66
CA ALA A 198 15.51 12.64 -2.36
C ALA A 198 15.71 13.04 -3.83
N ARG A 199 14.69 13.58 -4.50
CA ARG A 199 14.78 14.14 -5.86
C ARG A 199 15.68 15.37 -5.91
N ASN A 200 15.57 16.27 -4.92
CA ASN A 200 16.43 17.46 -4.84
C ASN A 200 17.89 17.08 -4.58
N GLN A 201 18.12 16.16 -3.65
CA GLN A 201 19.44 15.62 -3.34
C GLN A 201 20.06 14.94 -4.57
N PHE A 202 19.28 14.17 -5.32
CA PHE A 202 19.73 13.55 -6.58
C PHE A 202 20.25 14.59 -7.58
N VAL A 203 19.49 15.66 -7.83
CA VAL A 203 19.90 16.73 -8.75
C VAL A 203 21.19 17.42 -8.29
N ASP A 204 21.32 17.66 -6.98
CA ASP A 204 22.51 18.25 -6.38
C ASP A 204 23.74 17.33 -6.53
N HIS A 205 23.59 16.04 -6.24
CA HIS A 205 24.65 15.04 -6.38
C HIS A 205 25.11 14.90 -7.83
N VAL A 206 24.20 14.88 -8.80
CA VAL A 206 24.56 14.85 -10.24
C VAL A 206 25.47 16.03 -10.60
N LYS A 207 25.10 17.25 -10.17
CA LYS A 207 25.87 18.47 -10.45
C LYS A 207 27.26 18.42 -9.79
N ARG A 208 27.34 18.05 -8.52
CA ARG A 208 28.61 17.98 -7.77
C ARG A 208 29.55 16.92 -8.33
N MET A 209 29.03 15.73 -8.62
CA MET A 209 29.84 14.63 -9.15
C MET A 209 30.38 14.93 -10.54
N GLY A 210 29.61 15.62 -11.38
CA GLY A 210 30.10 16.14 -12.66
C GLY A 210 31.20 17.20 -12.50
N GLN A 211 31.10 18.09 -11.51
CA GLN A 211 32.17 19.04 -11.20
C GLN A 211 33.46 18.33 -10.78
N LEU A 212 33.36 17.38 -9.84
CA LEU A 212 34.49 16.61 -9.31
C LEU A 212 35.08 15.61 -10.33
N GLY A 213 34.31 15.21 -11.35
CA GLY A 213 34.70 14.14 -12.26
C GLY A 213 34.56 12.75 -11.64
N SER A 214 33.71 12.61 -10.62
CA SER A 214 33.37 11.32 -9.98
C SER A 214 32.14 10.71 -10.65
N SER A 215 32.07 9.38 -10.70
CA SER A 215 30.85 8.65 -11.06
C SER A 215 29.82 8.73 -9.92
N LEU A 216 28.54 8.57 -10.26
CA LEU A 216 27.42 8.53 -9.32
C LEU A 216 26.60 7.25 -9.51
N MET A 217 26.33 6.51 -8.44
CA MET A 217 25.41 5.37 -8.44
C MET A 217 24.28 5.62 -7.45
N VAL A 218 23.05 5.27 -7.82
CA VAL A 218 21.93 5.17 -6.87
C VAL A 218 21.64 3.69 -6.64
N MET A 219 21.69 3.23 -5.39
CA MET A 219 21.43 1.85 -4.99
C MET A 219 20.13 1.78 -4.18
N PHE A 220 19.12 1.07 -4.68
CA PHE A 220 17.84 0.87 -4.01
C PHE A 220 17.79 -0.48 -3.26
N ALA A 221 17.02 -0.58 -2.19
CA ALA A 221 16.74 -1.86 -1.49
C ALA A 221 15.69 -2.73 -2.22
N GLY A 222 14.98 -2.16 -3.19
CA GLY A 222 14.08 -2.89 -4.08
C GLY A 222 14.13 -2.31 -5.48
N ARG A 223 13.53 -2.99 -6.45
CA ARG A 223 13.45 -2.50 -7.82
C ARG A 223 12.72 -1.14 -7.82
N PRO A 224 13.35 -0.04 -8.30
CA PRO A 224 12.70 1.26 -8.31
C PRO A 224 11.49 1.25 -9.25
N THR A 225 10.43 1.98 -8.90
CA THR A 225 9.21 2.05 -9.71
C THR A 225 9.51 2.56 -11.12
N ASP A 226 8.73 2.13 -12.11
CA ASP A 226 8.89 2.63 -13.48
C ASP A 226 8.73 4.16 -13.56
N ALA A 227 7.91 4.75 -12.68
CA ALA A 227 7.77 6.20 -12.54
C ALA A 227 9.08 6.86 -12.06
N THR A 228 9.70 6.31 -11.02
CA THR A 228 10.99 6.78 -10.50
C THR A 228 12.08 6.67 -11.55
N GLN A 229 12.12 5.54 -12.27
CA GLN A 229 13.05 5.36 -13.38
C GLN A 229 12.84 6.44 -14.45
N ARG A 230 11.62 6.62 -14.95
CA ARG A 230 11.31 7.67 -15.95
C ARG A 230 11.68 9.06 -15.48
N TRP A 231 11.38 9.39 -14.22
CA TRP A 231 11.72 10.68 -13.62
C TRP A 231 13.24 10.91 -13.60
N MET A 232 14.03 9.92 -13.16
CA MET A 232 15.50 10.01 -13.20
C MET A 232 16.00 10.23 -14.63
N LYS A 233 15.38 9.57 -15.63
CA LYS A 233 15.75 9.73 -17.04
C LYS A 233 15.58 11.17 -17.49
N GLN A 234 14.37 11.68 -17.27
CA GLN A 234 13.95 12.98 -17.73
C GLN A 234 14.82 14.05 -17.09
N THR A 235 15.04 13.93 -15.78
CA THR A 235 15.91 14.83 -15.02
C THR A 235 17.33 14.87 -15.59
N ILE A 236 17.92 13.71 -15.89
CA ILE A 236 19.26 13.65 -16.47
C ILE A 236 19.30 14.27 -17.88
N ASP A 237 18.29 14.02 -18.71
CA ASP A 237 18.19 14.59 -20.05
C ASP A 237 17.99 16.10 -20.02
N ASP A 238 17.18 16.61 -19.08
CA ASP A 238 16.96 18.04 -18.86
C ASP A 238 18.23 18.74 -18.39
N LEU A 239 18.98 18.13 -17.45
CA LEU A 239 20.26 18.66 -16.99
C LEU A 239 21.29 18.74 -18.13
N ARG A 240 21.34 17.72 -19.00
CA ARG A 240 22.18 17.73 -20.21
C ARG A 240 21.77 18.85 -21.17
N ALA A 241 20.48 18.99 -21.43
CA ALA A 241 19.95 20.04 -22.29
C ALA A 241 20.26 21.45 -21.74
N ALA A 242 20.30 21.59 -20.40
CA ALA A 242 20.70 22.80 -19.71
C ALA A 242 22.23 23.05 -19.68
N GLY A 243 23.05 22.16 -20.28
CA GLY A 243 24.51 22.32 -20.34
C GLY A 243 25.23 22.02 -19.02
N VAL A 244 24.60 21.30 -18.08
CA VAL A 244 25.23 20.88 -16.83
C VAL A 244 26.36 19.90 -17.12
N LYS A 245 27.53 20.10 -16.49
CA LYS A 245 28.64 19.15 -16.54
C LYS A 245 28.20 17.85 -15.85
N MET A 246 28.09 16.77 -16.61
CA MET A 246 27.61 15.48 -16.10
C MET A 246 28.74 14.67 -15.43
N PRO A 247 28.41 13.78 -14.47
CA PRO A 247 29.31 12.72 -14.01
C PRO A 247 29.85 11.90 -15.18
N PRO A 248 31.09 11.35 -15.12
CA PRO A 248 31.62 10.48 -16.17
C PRO A 248 30.77 9.22 -16.39
N ALA A 249 30.19 8.69 -15.31
CA ALA A 249 29.19 7.63 -15.36
C ALA A 249 28.09 7.88 -14.31
N PHE A 250 26.86 7.48 -14.65
CA PHE A 250 25.71 7.50 -13.76
C PHE A 250 24.99 6.15 -13.86
N CYS A 251 24.57 5.51 -12.78
CA CYS A 251 23.76 4.29 -12.86
C CYS A 251 22.76 4.15 -11.71
N ALA A 252 21.65 3.45 -11.95
CA ALA A 252 20.66 3.07 -10.95
C ALA A 252 20.61 1.54 -10.83
N ARG A 253 20.83 1.03 -9.62
CA ARG A 253 20.89 -0.40 -9.30
C ARG A 253 20.04 -0.71 -8.08
N TYR A 254 19.76 -1.98 -7.82
CA TYR A 254 19.11 -2.39 -6.58
C TYR A 254 19.63 -3.72 -6.06
N THR A 255 19.56 -3.89 -4.74
CA THR A 255 19.82 -5.17 -4.06
C THR A 255 18.55 -5.55 -3.31
N PRO A 256 17.81 -6.61 -3.70
CA PRO A 256 16.56 -6.99 -3.05
C PRO A 256 16.80 -7.21 -1.56
N ALA A 257 16.30 -6.30 -0.73
CA ALA A 257 16.55 -6.28 0.70
C ALA A 257 15.34 -5.74 1.47
N LYS A 258 14.98 -6.39 2.57
CA LYS A 258 13.88 -5.96 3.44
C LYS A 258 14.41 -5.55 4.82
N PRO A 259 13.94 -4.43 5.39
CA PRO A 259 14.25 -4.07 6.75
C PRO A 259 13.56 -5.03 7.73
N GLN A 260 14.25 -5.39 8.80
CA GLN A 260 13.73 -6.15 9.92
C GLN A 260 14.03 -5.41 11.22
N GLU A 261 13.08 -5.35 12.14
CA GLU A 261 13.36 -4.80 13.47
C GLU A 261 14.35 -5.72 14.20
N ARG A 262 15.43 -5.13 14.74
CA ARG A 262 16.38 -5.86 15.57
C ARG A 262 15.65 -6.43 16.78
N GLN A 263 15.69 -7.75 16.93
CA GLN A 263 15.15 -8.41 18.11
C GLN A 263 16.12 -8.28 19.28
N ASN A 264 15.62 -7.89 20.45
CA ASN A 264 16.42 -7.91 21.67
C ASN A 264 16.78 -9.37 22.02
N PRO A 265 18.06 -9.72 22.23
CA PRO A 265 18.44 -11.04 22.70
C PRO A 265 17.88 -11.27 24.11
N GLY A 266 16.70 -11.89 24.20
CA GLY A 266 15.97 -12.12 25.45
C GLY A 266 14.45 -12.04 25.33
N SER A 267 13.90 -11.39 24.29
CA SER A 267 12.47 -11.46 24.03
C SER A 267 12.16 -12.76 23.30
N ALA A 268 11.84 -13.82 24.06
CA ALA A 268 11.15 -14.96 23.48
C ALA A 268 9.92 -14.43 22.74
N ALA A 269 9.73 -14.89 21.49
CA ALA A 269 8.52 -14.62 20.72
C ALA A 269 7.31 -14.95 21.61
N GLY A 270 6.69 -13.91 22.16
CA GLY A 270 5.53 -14.06 23.01
C GLY A 270 4.44 -14.78 22.22
N ASN A 271 3.59 -15.54 22.92
CA ASN A 271 2.52 -16.36 22.37
C ASN A 271 1.45 -15.62 21.52
N SER A 272 1.62 -14.32 21.26
CA SER A 272 0.82 -13.50 20.35
C SER A 272 0.97 -13.98 18.90
N ALA A 273 -0.15 -13.97 18.16
CA ALA A 273 -0.14 -14.18 16.71
C ALA A 273 0.84 -13.20 16.04
N PRO A 274 1.44 -13.55 14.89
CA PRO A 274 2.27 -12.62 14.11
C PRO A 274 1.43 -11.37 13.85
N ARG A 275 1.79 -10.26 14.49
CA ARG A 275 1.21 -8.95 14.20
C ARG A 275 1.64 -8.55 12.79
N PRO A 276 0.85 -7.72 12.09
CA PRO A 276 1.36 -7.07 10.90
C PRO A 276 2.73 -6.45 11.23
N ALA A 277 3.71 -6.70 10.36
CA ALA A 277 4.89 -5.88 10.32
C ALA A 277 4.45 -4.40 10.33
N PRO A 278 5.25 -3.46 10.88
CA PRO A 278 4.98 -2.03 10.73
C PRO A 278 4.60 -1.78 9.27
N ASP A 279 3.48 -1.07 9.08
CA ASP A 279 2.70 -0.86 7.85
C ASP A 279 3.40 -1.32 6.57
N PRO A 280 2.72 -2.05 5.64
CA PRO A 280 3.31 -2.41 4.35
C PRO A 280 4.14 -1.25 3.82
N VAL A 281 5.42 -1.50 3.58
CA VAL A 281 6.42 -0.50 3.16
C VAL A 281 6.06 -0.04 1.74
N LEU A 282 4.94 0.68 1.63
CA LEU A 282 4.60 1.63 0.60
C LEU A 282 5.21 2.95 1.10
N ASP A 283 6.53 2.91 1.25
CA ASP A 283 7.38 3.97 1.78
C ASP A 283 7.32 5.16 0.84
N GLU A 284 6.27 5.98 1.02
CA GLU A 284 6.24 7.44 0.82
C GLU A 284 4.78 7.97 0.62
N SER A 285 3.73 7.13 0.45
CA SER A 285 2.38 7.64 0.06
C SER A 285 1.62 8.09 1.29
N ALA A 286 1.75 9.38 1.61
CA ALA A 286 0.93 10.02 2.61
C ALA A 286 -0.57 9.81 2.33
N ASP A 287 -1.38 9.83 3.40
CA ASP A 287 -2.83 9.63 3.30
C ASP A 287 -3.50 10.74 2.46
N SER A 288 -2.91 11.94 2.43
CA SER A 288 -3.37 13.10 1.67
C SER A 288 -2.21 14.05 1.31
N PRO A 289 -2.41 15.03 0.42
CA PRO A 289 -1.42 16.07 0.14
C PRO A 289 -1.00 16.84 1.39
N GLU A 290 -1.94 17.12 2.30
CA GLU A 290 -1.67 17.84 3.54
C GLU A 290 -0.88 16.99 4.53
N ASP A 291 -1.10 15.68 4.55
CA ASP A 291 -0.32 14.76 5.37
C ASP A 291 1.11 14.62 4.80
N GLN A 292 1.29 14.66 3.47
CA GLN A 292 2.62 14.72 2.85
C GLN A 292 3.35 16.01 3.24
N ALA A 293 2.69 17.16 3.14
CA ALA A 293 3.28 18.44 3.48
C ALA A 293 3.72 18.48 4.95
N LEU A 294 2.98 17.81 5.85
CA LEU A 294 3.34 17.69 7.25
C LEU A 294 4.59 16.83 7.44
N GLU A 295 4.67 15.67 6.79
CA GLU A 295 5.87 14.81 6.83
C GLU A 295 7.10 15.55 6.29
N ASP A 296 6.97 16.26 5.16
CA ASP A 296 8.03 17.08 4.57
C ASP A 296 8.47 18.21 5.52
N GLN A 297 7.53 18.87 6.20
CA GLN A 297 7.81 19.91 7.20
C GLN A 297 8.60 19.34 8.39
N ILE A 298 8.17 18.18 8.91
CA ILE A 298 8.84 17.51 10.03
C ILE A 298 10.25 17.08 9.62
N ALA A 299 10.40 16.42 8.47
CA ALA A 299 11.69 15.97 7.94
C ALA A 299 12.67 17.12 7.78
N SER A 300 12.24 18.20 7.10
CA SER A 300 13.06 19.40 6.90
C SER A 300 13.46 20.06 8.22
N GLY A 301 12.56 20.06 9.21
CA GLY A 301 12.83 20.60 10.55
C GLY A 301 13.92 19.80 11.28
N LEU A 302 13.86 18.47 11.23
CA LEU A 302 14.86 17.59 11.84
C LEU A 302 16.22 17.68 11.13
N GLU A 303 16.24 17.80 9.81
CA GLU A 303 17.48 17.99 9.04
C GLU A 303 18.17 19.32 9.37
N ALA A 304 17.41 20.41 9.48
CA ALA A 304 17.96 21.71 9.86
C ALA A 304 18.62 21.69 11.26
N GLU A 305 18.11 20.87 12.17
CA GLU A 305 18.70 20.67 13.50
C GLU A 305 20.02 19.88 13.43
N ASP A 306 20.15 18.93 12.50
CA ASP A 306 21.37 18.15 12.31
C ASP A 306 22.47 18.93 11.57
N ASN A 307 22.11 19.82 10.64
CA ASN A 307 23.06 20.57 9.82
C ASN A 307 22.84 22.09 9.94
N PRO A 308 23.11 22.70 11.11
CA PRO A 308 22.84 24.13 11.34
C PRO A 308 23.67 25.08 10.46
N THR A 309 24.71 24.60 9.77
CA THR A 309 25.60 25.37 8.89
C THR A 309 25.19 25.38 7.41
N GLU A 310 24.22 24.57 6.99
CA GLU A 310 23.80 24.47 5.58
C GLU A 310 22.43 25.15 5.39
N GLN A 311 22.37 26.46 5.65
CA GLN A 311 21.20 27.26 5.31
C GLN A 311 21.13 27.48 3.80
N VAL A 312 20.35 26.65 3.11
CA VAL A 312 19.72 27.08 1.85
C VAL A 312 18.77 28.22 2.22
N PRO A 313 18.83 29.41 1.58
CA PRO A 313 17.97 30.51 1.99
C PRO A 313 16.51 30.12 1.81
N ALA A 314 15.77 30.07 2.91
CA ALA A 314 14.32 30.05 2.88
C ALA A 314 13.85 31.28 2.11
N GLN A 315 13.05 31.09 1.07
CA GLN A 315 12.23 32.19 0.55
C GLN A 315 11.31 32.60 1.71
N ALA A 316 11.60 33.76 2.29
CA ALA A 316 10.78 34.32 3.34
C ALA A 316 9.35 34.51 2.81
N PRO A 317 8.29 34.07 3.52
CA PRO A 317 6.96 34.54 3.22
C PRO A 317 6.95 36.06 3.37
N THR A 318 6.57 36.76 2.30
CA THR A 318 6.44 38.21 2.31
C THR A 318 5.26 38.60 3.20
N ASN A 319 5.51 38.76 4.50
CA ASN A 319 4.60 39.40 5.42
C ASN A 319 4.84 40.90 5.39
N ALA A 320 3.94 41.63 4.73
CA ALA A 320 3.79 43.07 4.96
C ALA A 320 3.19 43.28 6.36
N PRO A 321 3.66 44.24 7.17
CA PRO A 321 3.11 44.49 8.51
C PRO A 321 1.77 45.23 8.41
N ILE A 322 0.74 44.71 9.11
CA ILE A 322 -0.51 45.43 9.35
C ILE A 322 -0.35 46.27 10.64
N PRO A 323 -0.64 47.58 10.62
CA PRO A 323 -0.62 48.41 11.83
C PRO A 323 -1.76 48.04 12.79
N ALA A 324 -1.46 48.07 14.09
CA ALA A 324 -2.42 47.87 15.15
C ALA A 324 -3.43 49.04 15.26
N GLY A 325 -4.70 48.69 15.42
CA GLY A 325 -5.71 49.56 16.05
C GLY A 325 -6.85 50.02 15.16
N ALA A 326 -7.99 49.32 15.21
CA ALA A 326 -9.35 49.89 15.32
C ALA A 326 -10.41 48.77 15.29
N ASN A 327 -11.36 48.81 16.22
CA ASN A 327 -12.53 47.92 16.28
C ASN A 327 -13.38 48.00 15.00
N PRO A 328 -13.98 46.91 14.52
CA PRO A 328 -14.95 46.95 13.43
C PRO A 328 -16.34 47.33 13.92
N ALA A 329 -16.95 48.33 13.27
CA ALA A 329 -18.38 48.63 13.29
C ALA A 329 -19.11 47.81 12.19
N PRO A 330 -20.43 47.59 12.29
CA PRO A 330 -21.14 46.61 11.45
C PRO A 330 -21.31 47.07 10.00
N ALA A 331 -21.22 46.11 9.07
CA ALA A 331 -21.30 46.31 7.63
C ALA A 331 -22.72 46.69 7.13
N PRO A 332 -22.84 47.59 6.13
CA PRO A 332 -24.07 47.75 5.34
C PRO A 332 -24.12 46.77 4.15
N ALA A 333 -25.34 46.42 3.73
CA ALA A 333 -25.65 45.46 2.67
C ALA A 333 -25.04 45.84 1.30
N PRO A 334 -24.65 44.86 0.46
CA PRO A 334 -24.02 45.13 -0.84
C PRO A 334 -25.05 45.53 -1.91
N GLN A 335 -24.77 46.65 -2.57
CA GLN A 335 -25.41 47.08 -3.82
C GLN A 335 -24.71 46.46 -5.03
N ALA A 336 -25.51 46.17 -6.07
CA ALA A 336 -25.05 45.64 -7.36
C ALA A 336 -24.18 46.65 -8.14
N PRO A 337 -23.11 46.22 -8.84
CA PRO A 337 -22.33 47.11 -9.69
C PRO A 337 -22.87 47.21 -11.13
N ALA A 338 -22.84 48.43 -11.65
CA ALA A 338 -23.15 48.83 -13.01
C ALA A 338 -22.02 48.45 -14.01
N PRO A 339 -22.28 48.44 -15.35
CA PRO A 339 -21.38 47.82 -16.33
C PRO A 339 -20.28 48.77 -16.83
N GLY A 340 -19.05 48.23 -16.92
CA GLY A 340 -17.89 48.86 -17.55
C GLY A 340 -17.69 48.45 -19.02
N PRO A 341 -16.79 49.12 -19.76
CA PRO A 341 -16.88 49.35 -21.21
C PRO A 341 -16.47 48.14 -22.08
N GLN A 342 -17.19 47.96 -23.19
CA GLN A 342 -16.95 46.94 -24.20
C GLN A 342 -15.68 47.22 -25.03
N ALA A 343 -14.77 46.23 -25.08
CA ALA A 343 -13.68 46.14 -26.05
C ALA A 343 -14.14 45.36 -27.31
N PRO A 344 -13.54 45.59 -28.49
CA PRO A 344 -14.06 45.09 -29.76
C PRO A 344 -13.79 43.59 -29.96
N ALA A 345 -14.71 42.94 -30.66
CA ALA A 345 -14.68 41.50 -30.97
C ALA A 345 -13.45 41.10 -31.82
N PRO A 346 -12.82 39.93 -31.55
CA PRO A 346 -11.82 39.37 -32.44
C PRO A 346 -12.48 38.78 -33.70
N ALA A 347 -11.90 39.12 -34.86
CA ALA A 347 -12.31 38.61 -36.16
C ALA A 347 -12.10 37.08 -36.27
N GLN A 348 -13.08 36.40 -36.86
CA GLN A 348 -13.02 34.96 -37.16
C GLN A 348 -11.94 34.66 -38.22
N PRO A 349 -11.12 33.61 -38.06
CA PRO A 349 -10.28 33.10 -39.14
C PRO A 349 -11.12 32.40 -40.22
N PRO A 350 -10.72 32.47 -41.51
CA PRO A 350 -11.47 31.86 -42.60
C PRO A 350 -11.44 30.34 -42.52
N ALA A 351 -12.59 29.72 -42.83
CA ALA A 351 -12.76 28.27 -42.89
C ALA A 351 -11.93 27.67 -44.03
N LEU A 352 -11.12 26.65 -43.72
CA LEU A 352 -10.44 25.83 -44.71
C LEU A 352 -11.43 24.81 -45.31
N PRO A 353 -11.40 24.55 -46.63
CA PRO A 353 -12.27 23.56 -47.26
C PRO A 353 -11.80 22.13 -46.96
N ALA A 354 -12.76 21.25 -46.69
CA ALA A 354 -12.54 19.82 -46.48
C ALA A 354 -11.99 19.13 -47.74
N PRO A 355 -11.04 18.18 -47.62
CA PRO A 355 -10.59 17.38 -48.77
C PRO A 355 -11.69 16.41 -49.21
N GLN A 356 -12.14 16.54 -50.45
CA GLN A 356 -13.01 15.57 -51.12
C GLN A 356 -12.20 14.33 -51.49
N ALA A 357 -12.58 13.17 -50.94
CA ALA A 357 -12.09 11.87 -51.38
C ALA A 357 -12.83 11.43 -52.67
N PRO A 358 -12.13 10.86 -53.67
CA PRO A 358 -12.75 10.41 -54.92
C PRO A 358 -13.59 9.14 -54.70
N ALA A 359 -14.78 9.11 -55.30
CA ALA A 359 -15.68 7.96 -55.30
C ALA A 359 -15.08 6.79 -56.08
N ALA A 360 -14.95 5.63 -55.42
CA ALA A 360 -14.62 4.36 -56.05
C ALA A 360 -15.90 3.52 -56.27
N PRO A 361 -15.98 2.73 -57.36
CA PRO A 361 -17.22 2.16 -57.87
C PRO A 361 -17.65 0.87 -57.14
N ALA A 362 -18.95 0.60 -57.14
CA ALA A 362 -19.57 -0.56 -56.51
C ALA A 362 -19.12 -1.90 -57.16
N PRO A 363 -18.78 -2.93 -56.37
CA PRO A 363 -18.51 -4.26 -56.89
C PRO A 363 -19.81 -5.04 -57.19
N PRO A 364 -19.78 -5.99 -58.15
CA PRO A 364 -20.95 -6.69 -58.67
C PRO A 364 -21.48 -7.77 -57.69
N ARG A 365 -22.80 -7.97 -57.68
CA ARG A 365 -23.44 -9.10 -56.98
C ARG A 365 -23.14 -10.42 -57.69
N LEU A 366 -22.48 -11.34 -56.99
CA LEU A 366 -22.35 -12.74 -57.37
C LEU A 366 -23.38 -13.60 -56.60
N PRO A 367 -23.95 -14.65 -57.22
CA PRO A 367 -24.96 -15.50 -56.60
C PRO A 367 -24.35 -16.46 -55.57
N ALA A 368 -25.12 -16.75 -54.51
CA ALA A 368 -24.72 -17.65 -53.43
C ALA A 368 -24.48 -19.08 -53.93
N PRO A 369 -23.34 -19.72 -53.61
CA PRO A 369 -23.16 -21.14 -53.83
C PRO A 369 -23.83 -21.93 -52.70
N ALA A 370 -24.79 -22.79 -53.06
CA ALA A 370 -25.27 -23.86 -52.21
C ALA A 370 -24.24 -25.00 -52.21
N LEU A 371 -23.66 -25.32 -51.05
CA LEU A 371 -22.88 -26.52 -50.83
C LEU A 371 -23.25 -27.17 -49.48
N PRO A 372 -23.14 -28.51 -49.39
CA PRO A 372 -23.98 -29.35 -48.55
C PRO A 372 -23.48 -29.47 -47.11
N ALA A 373 -24.42 -29.74 -46.19
CA ALA A 373 -24.14 -29.98 -44.78
C ALA A 373 -23.18 -31.18 -44.59
N PRO A 374 -22.10 -31.04 -43.80
CA PRO A 374 -21.32 -32.18 -43.35
C PRO A 374 -22.13 -32.96 -42.30
N GLN A 375 -22.43 -34.22 -42.60
CA GLN A 375 -22.88 -35.19 -41.60
C GLN A 375 -21.70 -35.54 -40.68
N LEU A 376 -21.83 -35.26 -39.39
CA LEU A 376 -20.91 -35.78 -38.37
C LEU A 376 -21.24 -37.26 -38.10
N PRO A 377 -20.23 -38.15 -38.06
CA PRO A 377 -20.42 -39.54 -37.64
C PRO A 377 -20.88 -39.61 -36.17
N ALA A 378 -21.79 -40.55 -35.88
CA ALA A 378 -22.18 -40.86 -34.51
C ALA A 378 -20.94 -41.33 -33.69
N PRO A 379 -20.78 -40.88 -32.44
CA PRO A 379 -19.72 -41.37 -31.57
C PRO A 379 -19.91 -42.88 -31.27
N PRO A 380 -18.83 -43.66 -31.12
CA PRO A 380 -18.91 -45.06 -30.75
C PRO A 380 -19.59 -45.22 -29.39
N ARG A 381 -20.57 -46.14 -29.29
CA ARG A 381 -21.15 -46.58 -28.02
C ARG A 381 -20.07 -47.26 -27.19
N VAL A 382 -19.56 -46.55 -26.20
CA VAL A 382 -18.83 -47.15 -25.08
C VAL A 382 -19.87 -47.80 -24.16
N PRO A 383 -19.70 -49.08 -23.75
CA PRO A 383 -20.61 -49.72 -22.80
C PRO A 383 -20.59 -48.96 -21.47
N ALA A 384 -21.77 -48.78 -20.86
CA ALA A 384 -21.87 -48.23 -19.52
C ALA A 384 -21.03 -49.07 -18.55
N PRO A 385 -20.15 -48.46 -17.72
CA PRO A 385 -19.56 -49.18 -16.60
C PRO A 385 -20.67 -49.57 -15.63
N ALA A 386 -20.82 -50.88 -15.40
CA ALA A 386 -21.62 -51.40 -14.30
C ALA A 386 -20.96 -50.94 -12.99
N LEU A 387 -21.67 -50.12 -12.22
CA LEU A 387 -21.26 -49.79 -10.86
C LEU A 387 -21.25 -51.08 -10.02
N PRO A 388 -20.17 -51.40 -9.29
CA PRO A 388 -20.22 -52.39 -8.23
C PRO A 388 -21.21 -51.91 -7.16
N ALA A 389 -22.09 -52.79 -6.70
CA ALA A 389 -22.95 -52.51 -5.56
C ALA A 389 -22.08 -52.15 -4.32
N PRO A 390 -22.43 -51.10 -3.56
CA PRO A 390 -21.71 -50.78 -2.34
C PRO A 390 -21.84 -51.93 -1.32
N PRO A 391 -20.80 -52.20 -0.50
CA PRO A 391 -20.90 -53.18 0.58
C PRO A 391 -22.00 -52.75 1.56
N ARG A 392 -22.87 -53.69 1.94
CA ARG A 392 -23.88 -53.48 2.98
C ARG A 392 -23.18 -53.20 4.32
N LEU A 393 -23.30 -51.97 4.81
CA LEU A 393 -22.98 -51.63 6.19
C LEU A 393 -24.07 -52.21 7.12
N PRO A 394 -23.72 -52.76 8.30
CA PRO A 394 -24.70 -53.14 9.31
C PRO A 394 -25.48 -51.90 9.78
N ALA A 395 -26.79 -52.04 9.96
CA ALA A 395 -27.64 -50.98 10.51
C ALA A 395 -27.19 -50.59 11.93
N PRO A 396 -26.90 -49.32 12.22
CA PRO A 396 -26.83 -48.84 13.59
C PRO A 396 -28.26 -48.74 14.15
N ALA A 397 -28.48 -49.35 15.31
CA ALA A 397 -29.69 -49.17 16.10
C ALA A 397 -29.75 -47.72 16.63
N LEU A 398 -30.80 -46.99 16.28
CA LEU A 398 -31.11 -45.69 16.87
C LEU A 398 -31.82 -45.87 18.21
N PRO A 399 -31.38 -45.20 19.30
CA PRO A 399 -32.21 -44.99 20.48
C PRO A 399 -33.36 -44.03 20.15
N ALA A 400 -34.57 -44.33 20.64
CA ALA A 400 -35.72 -43.44 20.52
C ALA A 400 -35.51 -42.15 21.37
N PRO A 401 -35.99 -40.98 20.91
CA PRO A 401 -35.89 -39.72 21.64
C PRO A 401 -36.82 -39.70 22.87
N GLN A 402 -36.27 -39.36 24.04
CA GLN A 402 -37.05 -38.99 25.22
C GLN A 402 -37.46 -37.50 25.11
N LEU A 403 -38.77 -37.24 25.13
CA LEU A 403 -39.37 -35.91 25.22
C LEU A 403 -39.40 -35.45 26.69
N PRO A 404 -38.91 -34.24 27.03
CA PRO A 404 -39.20 -33.61 28.31
C PRO A 404 -40.68 -33.23 28.42
N ALA A 405 -41.30 -33.55 29.56
CA ALA A 405 -42.69 -33.20 29.86
C ALA A 405 -42.87 -31.69 30.11
N PRO A 406 -44.03 -31.09 29.74
CA PRO A 406 -44.33 -29.69 30.03
C PRO A 406 -44.57 -29.45 31.53
N PRO A 407 -44.20 -28.26 32.06
CA PRO A 407 -44.43 -27.91 33.45
C PRO A 407 -45.93 -27.77 33.76
N ARG A 408 -46.38 -28.42 34.85
CA ARG A 408 -47.74 -28.33 35.38
C ARG A 408 -47.92 -27.02 36.17
N LEU A 409 -48.95 -26.26 35.83
CA LEU A 409 -49.43 -25.11 36.62
C LEU A 409 -50.09 -25.60 37.93
N PRO A 410 -49.72 -25.06 39.11
CA PRO A 410 -50.46 -25.29 40.34
C PRO A 410 -51.73 -24.43 40.40
N ALA A 411 -52.88 -25.05 40.69
CA ALA A 411 -54.14 -24.39 41.01
C ALA A 411 -54.12 -23.78 42.44
N PRO A 412 -54.93 -22.74 42.72
CA PRO A 412 -54.81 -21.94 43.94
C PRO A 412 -55.47 -22.62 45.14
N ALA A 413 -54.80 -22.62 46.29
CA ALA A 413 -55.37 -22.98 47.58
C ALA A 413 -55.28 -21.79 48.55
N LEU A 414 -56.43 -21.38 49.09
CA LEU A 414 -56.62 -20.29 50.05
C LEU A 414 -55.99 -20.65 51.42
N PRO A 415 -55.39 -19.70 52.16
CA PRO A 415 -54.98 -19.93 53.53
C PRO A 415 -56.07 -19.52 54.53
N ALA A 416 -56.40 -20.43 55.45
CA ALA A 416 -57.09 -20.12 56.71
C ALA A 416 -56.05 -19.81 57.81
N PRO A 417 -56.35 -18.93 58.78
CA PRO A 417 -55.37 -18.40 59.73
C PRO A 417 -55.28 -19.25 61.01
N GLN A 418 -54.15 -19.18 61.74
CA GLN A 418 -54.11 -18.93 63.21
C GLN A 418 -52.70 -19.10 63.88
N ILE A 419 -52.29 -18.01 64.56
CA ILE A 419 -51.72 -17.83 65.92
C ILE A 419 -50.27 -18.29 66.25
N PRO A 420 -49.43 -17.44 66.93
CA PRO A 420 -48.02 -17.70 67.26
C PRO A 420 -47.69 -18.02 68.74
N ALA A 421 -46.44 -18.49 68.99
CA ALA A 421 -45.59 -18.51 70.23
C ALA A 421 -45.02 -19.94 70.52
N ALA A 422 -43.83 -20.23 71.10
CA ALA A 422 -42.85 -19.53 71.95
C ALA A 422 -41.45 -20.28 71.91
N PRO A 423 -40.38 -19.89 72.66
CA PRO A 423 -38.96 -20.03 72.27
C PRO A 423 -38.05 -21.08 73.00
N ALA A 424 -36.90 -21.41 72.34
CA ALA A 424 -35.53 -21.86 72.72
C ALA A 424 -35.24 -22.88 73.88
N PRO A 425 -34.16 -23.69 73.76
CA PRO A 425 -32.91 -23.33 74.48
C PRO A 425 -31.58 -23.62 73.71
N PRO A 426 -30.43 -23.08 74.18
CA PRO A 426 -29.14 -23.07 73.48
C PRO A 426 -28.24 -24.26 73.86
N ARG A 427 -27.26 -24.62 73.01
CA ARG A 427 -26.09 -25.42 73.45
C ARG A 427 -24.77 -24.93 72.83
N LEU A 428 -23.78 -24.91 73.72
CA LEU A 428 -22.45 -24.32 73.71
C LEU A 428 -21.37 -25.23 73.05
N PRO A 429 -20.14 -24.71 72.83
CA PRO A 429 -19.16 -25.18 71.84
C PRO A 429 -18.04 -26.07 72.41
N ALA A 430 -17.24 -26.67 71.52
CA ALA A 430 -16.00 -27.39 71.81
C ALA A 430 -14.98 -27.19 70.67
N PRO A 431 -13.66 -27.32 70.89
CA PRO A 431 -12.70 -26.22 70.72
C PRO A 431 -11.68 -26.37 69.58
N ALA A 432 -11.03 -25.25 69.28
CA ALA A 432 -10.07 -25.01 68.21
C ALA A 432 -8.62 -25.46 68.51
N LEU A 433 -7.80 -25.66 67.46
CA LEU A 433 -6.47 -25.06 67.33
C LEU A 433 -6.08 -24.85 65.84
N PRO A 434 -5.18 -23.88 65.52
CA PRO A 434 -5.19 -23.12 64.29
C PRO A 434 -3.95 -23.31 63.37
N ALA A 435 -4.05 -22.88 62.11
CA ALA A 435 -2.91 -22.54 61.26
C ALA A 435 -2.98 -21.03 60.88
N PRO A 436 -1.85 -20.31 60.82
CA PRO A 436 -1.84 -18.85 60.83
C PRO A 436 -2.04 -18.24 59.44
N ALA A 437 -2.85 -17.17 59.39
CA ALA A 437 -2.91 -16.21 58.29
C ALA A 437 -2.63 -14.81 58.85
N LEU A 438 -1.74 -14.06 58.19
CA LEU A 438 -1.48 -12.64 58.47
C LEU A 438 -2.24 -11.74 57.48
N PRO A 439 -2.61 -10.50 57.88
CA PRO A 439 -3.73 -9.77 57.29
C PRO A 439 -3.30 -8.66 56.32
N ALA A 440 -4.19 -8.34 55.37
CA ALA A 440 -4.21 -7.06 54.67
C ALA A 440 -5.32 -6.16 55.26
N PRO A 441 -5.08 -4.86 55.49
CA PRO A 441 -6.08 -3.95 56.05
C PRO A 441 -7.00 -3.38 54.97
N ALA A 442 -8.23 -3.02 55.36
CA ALA A 442 -9.23 -2.37 54.52
C ALA A 442 -9.82 -1.12 55.21
N LEU A 443 -10.51 -0.31 54.39
CA LEU A 443 -11.55 0.73 54.63
C LEU A 443 -11.11 2.18 54.32
N PRO A 444 -12.03 3.11 53.94
CA PRO A 444 -13.39 3.00 53.37
C PRO A 444 -13.65 3.93 52.15
N ALA A 445 -14.82 3.79 51.49
CA ALA A 445 -15.32 4.67 50.41
C ALA A 445 -16.32 5.74 50.93
N PRO A 446 -16.43 6.90 50.25
CA PRO A 446 -17.66 7.69 50.22
C PRO A 446 -18.15 8.03 48.78
N ALA A 447 -19.43 8.45 48.70
CA ALA A 447 -20.32 8.41 47.55
C ALA A 447 -20.52 9.76 46.78
N VAL A 448 -20.89 9.64 45.49
CA VAL A 448 -21.63 10.47 44.46
C VAL A 448 -21.88 11.99 44.68
N PRO A 449 -21.88 12.84 43.61
CA PRO A 449 -23.06 12.99 42.72
C PRO A 449 -22.80 13.33 41.21
N ALA A 450 -23.76 13.01 40.33
CA ALA A 450 -24.00 13.67 39.01
C ALA A 450 -24.96 14.89 39.21
N PRO A 451 -25.40 15.76 38.24
CA PRO A 451 -25.23 15.84 36.77
C PRO A 451 -25.09 17.31 36.20
N ALA A 452 -25.26 17.51 34.86
CA ALA A 452 -26.03 18.60 34.17
C ALA A 452 -25.35 19.54 33.11
N VAL A 453 -25.67 19.27 31.80
CA VAL A 453 -26.08 20.14 30.62
C VAL A 453 -25.35 21.47 30.24
N PRO A 454 -25.54 22.11 29.04
CA PRO A 454 -25.96 21.70 27.67
C PRO A 454 -25.10 22.28 26.49
N ALA A 455 -25.45 21.89 25.24
CA ALA A 455 -24.92 22.28 23.90
C ALA A 455 -25.12 23.77 23.50
N PRO A 456 -24.45 24.40 22.48
CA PRO A 456 -24.79 24.21 21.04
C PRO A 456 -23.74 24.59 19.92
N SER A 457 -23.80 23.87 18.78
CA SER A 457 -23.77 24.29 17.32
C SER A 457 -22.60 25.15 16.75
N VAL A 458 -22.25 25.30 15.45
CA VAL A 458 -22.76 25.12 14.05
C VAL A 458 -21.50 25.29 13.09
N PRO A 459 -21.53 25.46 11.74
CA PRO A 459 -21.98 24.70 10.55
C PRO A 459 -20.87 24.41 9.48
N ALA A 460 -21.24 23.71 8.40
CA ALA A 460 -20.57 23.55 7.09
C ALA A 460 -20.58 24.86 6.22
N PRO A 461 -20.28 24.88 4.89
CA PRO A 461 -19.20 24.32 4.04
C PRO A 461 -18.51 25.43 3.16
N THR A 462 -17.68 24.99 2.18
CA THR A 462 -17.57 25.45 0.76
C THR A 462 -16.34 26.23 0.19
N VAL A 463 -15.86 25.67 -0.94
CA VAL A 463 -15.23 26.23 -2.17
C VAL A 463 -13.81 26.84 -2.13
N GLY A 464 -12.83 26.07 -2.64
CA GLY A 464 -12.39 26.16 -4.04
C GLY A 464 -11.16 27.02 -4.43
N VAL A 465 -10.37 26.38 -5.31
CA VAL A 465 -9.45 26.88 -6.36
C VAL A 465 -7.99 27.23 -5.97
N PRO A 466 -7.03 27.17 -6.92
CA PRO A 466 -6.13 26.03 -7.11
C PRO A 466 -4.67 26.42 -6.89
N VAL A 467 -3.80 25.50 -6.48
CA VAL A 467 -2.34 25.75 -6.54
C VAL A 467 -1.63 24.55 -7.15
N SER A 468 -1.20 24.78 -8.40
CA SER A 468 -0.10 24.17 -9.13
C SER A 468 0.32 22.74 -8.74
N ALA A 469 -0.13 21.80 -9.56
CA ALA A 469 0.40 20.44 -9.59
C ALA A 469 1.90 20.45 -9.94
N SER A 470 2.75 20.34 -8.92
CA SER A 470 3.91 19.47 -9.07
C SER A 470 3.39 18.04 -8.88
N PRO A 471 3.61 17.12 -9.84
CA PRO A 471 3.25 15.72 -9.65
C PRO A 471 3.91 15.21 -8.38
N GLY A 472 3.10 14.70 -7.44
CA GLY A 472 3.59 14.11 -6.20
C GLY A 472 4.60 12.97 -6.47
N PRO A 473 5.27 12.46 -5.42
CA PRO A 473 6.29 11.43 -5.56
C PRO A 473 5.83 10.14 -6.28
N PHE A 474 4.51 9.93 -6.40
CA PHE A 474 3.86 8.71 -6.89
C PHE A 474 3.31 8.70 -8.29
N GLY A 475 3.60 9.73 -9.10
CA GLY A 475 3.10 9.83 -10.48
C GLY A 475 2.87 8.48 -11.16
N GLY A 476 1.62 8.01 -11.22
CA GLY A 476 1.25 6.81 -11.98
C GLY A 476 0.61 5.59 -11.29
N ILE A 477 0.21 5.64 -10.01
CA ILE A 477 -0.54 4.54 -9.35
C ILE A 477 -1.90 5.07 -8.83
N ASP A 478 -3.01 4.39 -9.10
CA ASP A 478 -4.32 4.70 -8.50
C ASP A 478 -4.51 3.93 -7.19
N PHE A 479 -4.15 4.54 -6.06
CA PHE A 479 -4.26 3.88 -4.77
C PHE A 479 -5.72 3.67 -4.32
N THR A 480 -6.71 4.31 -4.94
CA THR A 480 -8.13 4.07 -4.62
C THR A 480 -8.56 2.66 -5.01
N SER A 481 -7.97 2.12 -6.07
CA SER A 481 -8.18 0.77 -6.59
C SER A 481 -7.33 -0.32 -5.93
N LEU A 482 -6.53 0.03 -4.90
CA LEU A 482 -5.61 -0.90 -4.25
C LEU A 482 -6.37 -2.01 -3.50
N GLU A 483 -6.07 -3.27 -3.83
CA GLU A 483 -6.67 -4.44 -3.19
C GLU A 483 -5.69 -5.60 -3.01
N MET A 484 -5.86 -6.42 -1.97
CA MET A 484 -5.01 -7.59 -1.70
C MET A 484 -5.33 -8.74 -2.67
N ARG A 485 -4.52 -8.96 -3.71
CA ARG A 485 -4.86 -9.91 -4.77
C ARG A 485 -3.99 -11.17 -4.79
N TYR A 486 -3.04 -11.28 -3.86
CA TYR A 486 -2.17 -12.44 -3.72
C TYR A 486 -1.76 -12.63 -2.27
N VAL A 487 -1.80 -13.88 -1.80
CA VAL A 487 -1.30 -14.31 -0.48
C VAL A 487 -0.68 -15.69 -0.58
N THR A 488 0.18 -16.03 0.38
CA THR A 488 0.76 -17.37 0.54
C THR A 488 0.59 -17.84 1.98
N ASP A 489 0.53 -19.15 2.23
CA ASP A 489 0.54 -19.74 3.59
C ASP A 489 1.97 -19.96 4.11
N SER A 490 2.89 -20.30 3.21
CA SER A 490 4.29 -20.51 3.53
C SER A 490 5.21 -20.01 2.41
N VAL A 491 6.40 -19.58 2.79
CA VAL A 491 7.47 -19.17 1.88
C VAL A 491 8.70 -20.02 2.20
N ASN A 492 9.25 -20.71 1.20
CA ASN A 492 10.39 -21.63 1.39
C ASN A 492 10.16 -22.68 2.50
N GLY A 493 8.91 -23.14 2.68
CA GLY A 493 8.53 -24.09 3.73
C GLY A 493 8.53 -23.52 5.15
N LYS A 494 8.64 -22.20 5.31
CA LYS A 494 8.54 -21.49 6.58
C LYS A 494 7.19 -20.77 6.70
N PRO A 495 6.58 -20.71 7.90
CA PRO A 495 5.31 -20.01 8.12
C PRO A 495 5.50 -18.50 7.88
N ALA A 496 5.05 -18.06 6.71
CA ALA A 496 5.16 -16.70 6.24
C ALA A 496 4.10 -16.43 5.18
N MET A 497 3.44 -15.27 5.28
CA MET A 497 2.54 -14.73 4.30
C MET A 497 3.30 -13.72 3.45
N GLN A 498 3.85 -14.16 2.33
CA GLN A 498 4.06 -13.24 1.21
C GLN A 498 2.69 -12.84 0.66
N TYR A 499 2.48 -11.55 0.47
CA TYR A 499 1.26 -10.99 -0.08
C TYR A 499 1.59 -9.90 -1.08
N ALA A 500 0.66 -9.63 -1.99
CA ALA A 500 0.76 -8.49 -2.89
C ALA A 500 -0.58 -7.80 -3.09
N PHE A 501 -0.52 -6.48 -3.14
CA PHE A 501 -1.63 -5.66 -3.60
C PHE A 501 -1.56 -5.47 -5.11
N SER A 502 -2.70 -5.44 -5.78
CA SER A 502 -2.84 -4.90 -7.13
C SER A 502 -3.54 -3.55 -7.05
N ALA A 503 -3.11 -2.60 -7.88
CA ALA A 503 -3.76 -1.32 -8.07
C ALA A 503 -3.69 -0.94 -9.57
N ASN A 504 -4.68 -0.22 -10.05
CA ASN A 504 -4.63 0.39 -11.38
C ASN A 504 -3.53 1.45 -11.45
N THR A 505 -3.13 1.82 -12.66
CA THR A 505 -2.19 2.92 -12.91
C THR A 505 -2.94 4.22 -13.25
N LEU A 506 -2.29 5.34 -12.95
CA LEU A 506 -2.69 6.68 -13.39
C LEU A 506 -1.69 7.20 -14.44
N PRO A 507 -2.01 8.29 -15.15
CA PRO A 507 -1.00 9.07 -15.84
C PRO A 507 0.12 9.51 -14.88
N VAL A 508 1.37 9.51 -15.35
CA VAL A 508 2.55 9.84 -14.52
C VAL A 508 2.51 11.27 -13.96
N THR A 509 1.73 12.15 -14.55
CA THR A 509 1.54 13.54 -14.10
C THR A 509 0.57 13.67 -12.93
N GLU A 510 -0.22 12.63 -12.63
CA GLU A 510 -1.23 12.66 -11.58
C GLU A 510 -0.65 12.20 -10.25
N ALA A 511 -0.82 13.04 -9.22
CA ALA A 511 -0.47 12.66 -7.86
C ALA A 511 -1.48 11.66 -7.31
N SER A 512 -1.01 10.76 -6.45
CA SER A 512 -1.84 9.75 -5.81
C SER A 512 -1.47 9.61 -4.34
N TYR A 513 -2.48 9.41 -3.51
CA TYR A 513 -2.40 9.45 -2.05
C TYR A 513 -3.21 8.30 -1.46
N GLY A 514 -3.00 8.02 -0.17
CA GLY A 514 -3.77 7.00 0.54
C GLY A 514 -3.31 5.57 0.29
N GLY A 515 -2.17 5.33 -0.38
CA GLY A 515 -1.64 3.98 -0.59
C GLY A 515 -1.41 3.25 0.72
N ARG A 516 -0.79 3.92 1.70
CA ARG A 516 -0.60 3.37 3.06
C ARG A 516 -1.92 3.12 3.78
N ARG A 517 -2.83 4.11 3.80
CA ARG A 517 -4.17 3.95 4.38
C ARG A 517 -4.88 2.72 3.81
N ASN A 518 -4.95 2.60 2.49
CA ASN A 518 -5.72 1.57 1.82
C ASN A 518 -5.09 0.18 2.00
N ALA A 519 -3.75 0.09 1.98
CA ALA A 519 -3.04 -1.14 2.28
C ALA A 519 -3.21 -1.58 3.75
N LYS A 520 -3.22 -0.63 4.69
CA LYS A 520 -3.53 -0.88 6.09
C LYS A 520 -4.98 -1.35 6.26
N MET A 521 -5.96 -0.69 5.66
CA MET A 521 -7.36 -1.10 5.68
C MET A 521 -7.52 -2.54 5.18
N ALA A 522 -6.92 -2.88 4.04
CA ALA A 522 -6.97 -4.24 3.51
C ALA A 522 -6.39 -5.25 4.50
N MET A 523 -5.28 -4.90 5.17
CA MET A 523 -4.66 -5.79 6.16
C MET A 523 -5.41 -5.91 7.47
N ASP A 524 -5.90 -4.81 8.02
CA ASP A 524 -6.71 -4.82 9.22
C ASP A 524 -7.99 -5.60 8.97
N ALA A 525 -8.64 -5.40 7.81
CA ALA A 525 -9.81 -6.18 7.41
C ALA A 525 -9.50 -7.68 7.35
N PHE A 526 -8.42 -8.09 6.69
CA PHE A 526 -7.97 -9.50 6.70
C PHE A 526 -7.85 -10.08 8.11
N TYR A 527 -7.23 -9.36 9.04
CA TYR A 527 -7.11 -9.81 10.42
C TYR A 527 -8.44 -9.82 11.17
N VAL A 528 -9.33 -8.85 10.95
CA VAL A 528 -10.71 -8.85 11.51
C VAL A 528 -11.48 -10.08 11.03
N TRP A 529 -11.40 -10.39 9.73
CA TRP A 529 -12.07 -11.56 9.13
C TRP A 529 -11.54 -12.90 9.67
N LEU A 530 -10.29 -12.95 10.11
CA LEU A 530 -9.73 -14.09 10.84
C LEU A 530 -10.16 -14.08 12.31
N ALA A 531 -10.06 -12.95 13.00
CA ALA A 531 -10.26 -12.85 14.44
C ALA A 531 -11.70 -13.13 14.88
N LEU A 532 -12.67 -12.61 14.13
CA LEU A 532 -14.09 -12.68 14.48
C LEU A 532 -14.80 -13.83 13.73
N PRO A 533 -15.84 -14.46 14.31
CA PRO A 533 -16.59 -15.51 13.64
C PRO A 533 -17.37 -15.04 12.40
N PRO A 534 -17.45 -15.85 11.31
CA PRO A 534 -18.12 -15.44 10.07
C PRO A 534 -19.57 -14.97 10.21
N GLN A 535 -20.33 -15.52 11.16
CA GLN A 535 -21.71 -15.11 11.40
C GLN A 535 -21.88 -13.67 11.90
N ASN A 536 -20.78 -12.99 12.28
CA ASN A 536 -20.79 -11.60 12.72
C ASN A 536 -20.66 -10.61 11.54
N PHE A 537 -20.33 -11.07 10.34
CA PHE A 537 -19.96 -10.22 9.20
C PHE A 537 -21.18 -9.72 8.42
N TRP A 538 -22.04 -8.99 9.10
CA TRP A 538 -23.20 -8.36 8.50
C TRP A 538 -23.48 -7.00 9.15
N VAL A 539 -24.17 -6.16 8.41
CA VAL A 539 -24.70 -4.88 8.87
C VAL A 539 -26.14 -4.73 8.41
N ASN A 540 -26.90 -3.84 9.05
CA ASN A 540 -28.31 -3.64 8.77
C ASN A 540 -28.74 -2.21 9.13
N LEU A 541 -28.93 -1.35 8.13
CA LEU A 541 -29.62 -0.07 8.32
C LEU A 541 -31.12 -0.24 8.09
N LYS A 542 -31.82 -0.47 9.20
CA LYS A 542 -33.29 -0.52 9.25
C LYS A 542 -33.83 0.47 10.29
N PRO A 543 -34.81 1.33 9.94
CA PRO A 543 -35.30 2.36 10.86
C PRO A 543 -35.91 1.82 12.15
N THR A 544 -36.51 0.63 12.10
CA THR A 544 -37.22 0.02 13.24
C THR A 544 -36.34 -0.93 14.06
N GLU A 545 -35.06 -1.08 13.70
CA GLU A 545 -34.12 -1.96 14.42
C GLU A 545 -32.84 -1.21 14.82
N PRO A 546 -32.93 -0.12 15.61
CA PRO A 546 -31.76 0.65 16.04
C PRO A 546 -30.74 -0.16 16.85
N ASP A 547 -31.20 -1.21 17.53
CA ASP A 547 -30.33 -2.08 18.35
C ASP A 547 -29.75 -3.26 17.56
N ARG A 548 -30.06 -3.37 16.25
CA ARG A 548 -29.59 -4.44 15.37
C ARG A 548 -28.97 -3.87 14.09
N ILE A 549 -28.02 -2.96 14.28
CA ILE A 549 -27.27 -2.29 13.20
C ILE A 549 -26.08 -3.13 12.74
N ILE A 550 -25.29 -3.61 13.69
CA ILE A 550 -24.03 -4.33 13.47
C ILE A 550 -23.72 -5.15 14.73
N GLU A 551 -22.99 -6.26 14.59
CA GLU A 551 -22.51 -7.02 15.76
C GLU A 551 -21.52 -6.18 16.59
N ALA A 552 -21.55 -6.28 17.92
CA ALA A 552 -20.86 -5.36 18.82
C ALA A 552 -19.33 -5.36 18.65
N ALA A 553 -18.70 -6.53 18.48
CA ALA A 553 -17.26 -6.58 18.25
C ALA A 553 -16.91 -6.09 16.84
N PHE A 554 -17.66 -6.52 15.82
CA PHE A 554 -17.45 -6.08 14.44
C PHE A 554 -17.65 -4.56 14.27
N GLY A 555 -18.61 -3.98 14.98
CA GLY A 555 -18.93 -2.56 15.02
C GLY A 555 -17.88 -1.67 15.69
N ARG A 556 -16.78 -2.24 16.18
CA ARG A 556 -15.62 -1.48 16.66
C ARG A 556 -14.51 -1.38 15.60
N THR A 557 -14.67 -1.98 14.43
CA THR A 557 -13.61 -2.12 13.40
C THR A 557 -13.89 -1.26 12.17
N GLU A 558 -12.84 -0.86 11.44
CA GLU A 558 -12.99 -0.13 10.16
C GLU A 558 -13.71 -0.99 9.11
N ALA A 559 -13.54 -2.31 9.11
CA ALA A 559 -14.28 -3.21 8.23
C ALA A 559 -15.80 -3.15 8.49
N GLY A 560 -16.21 -3.03 9.77
CA GLY A 560 -17.61 -2.82 10.16
C GLY A 560 -18.16 -1.47 9.69
N GLU A 561 -17.37 -0.41 9.83
CA GLU A 561 -17.68 0.93 9.33
C GLU A 561 -17.89 0.93 7.82
N VAL A 562 -16.95 0.36 7.07
CA VAL A 562 -17.01 0.26 5.60
C VAL A 562 -18.27 -0.47 5.14
N LEU A 563 -18.62 -1.59 5.77
CA LEU A 563 -19.85 -2.32 5.42
C LEU A 563 -21.10 -1.46 5.67
N LEU A 564 -21.16 -0.76 6.80
CA LEU A 564 -22.33 0.05 7.17
C LEU A 564 -22.47 1.30 6.29
N GLU A 565 -21.37 1.96 5.97
CA GLU A 565 -21.34 3.10 5.03
C GLU A 565 -21.75 2.66 3.63
N ALA A 566 -21.28 1.50 3.16
CA ALA A 566 -21.69 0.95 1.87
C ALA A 566 -23.19 0.60 1.83
N ASP A 567 -23.75 0.15 2.94
CA ASP A 567 -25.19 -0.09 3.05
C ASP A 567 -26.01 1.21 2.95
N LEU A 568 -25.53 2.32 3.52
CA LEU A 568 -26.12 3.63 3.34
C LEU A 568 -25.99 4.06 1.87
N GLU A 569 -24.79 4.00 1.31
CA GLU A 569 -24.52 4.45 -0.04
C GLU A 569 -25.32 3.68 -1.10
N MET A 570 -25.47 2.36 -0.96
CA MET A 570 -26.33 1.54 -1.83
C MET A 570 -27.76 2.07 -1.89
N LYS A 571 -28.32 2.49 -0.75
CA LYS A 571 -29.68 3.04 -0.69
C LYS A 571 -29.74 4.40 -1.36
N LEU A 572 -28.73 5.25 -1.16
CA LEU A 572 -28.63 6.56 -1.80
C LEU A 572 -28.51 6.41 -3.33
N VAL A 573 -27.66 5.51 -3.81
CA VAL A 573 -27.51 5.20 -5.24
C VAL A 573 -28.82 4.68 -5.82
N SER A 574 -29.47 3.71 -5.16
CA SER A 574 -30.77 3.17 -5.58
C SER A 574 -31.80 4.29 -5.75
N ALA A 575 -31.87 5.24 -4.82
CA ALA A 575 -32.77 6.39 -4.92
C ALA A 575 -32.38 7.32 -6.08
N ARG A 576 -31.08 7.62 -6.26
CA ARG A 576 -30.59 8.47 -7.37
C ARG A 576 -30.91 7.87 -8.74
N LEU A 577 -30.76 6.56 -8.92
CA LEU A 577 -31.04 5.86 -10.18
C LEU A 577 -32.51 5.94 -10.63
N GLN A 578 -33.43 6.25 -9.70
CA GLN A 578 -34.85 6.36 -9.97
C GLN A 578 -35.31 7.81 -10.21
N LYS A 579 -34.44 8.80 -10.01
CA LYS A 579 -34.82 10.21 -10.18
C LYS A 579 -35.03 10.56 -11.65
N THR A 580 -36.05 11.35 -11.93
CA THR A 580 -36.42 11.80 -13.29
C THR A 580 -35.49 12.87 -13.86
N ASP A 581 -34.49 13.31 -13.12
CA ASP A 581 -33.39 14.13 -13.64
C ASP A 581 -32.29 13.27 -14.30
N THR A 582 -32.33 11.94 -14.12
CA THR A 582 -31.48 10.96 -14.81
C THR A 582 -32.18 10.32 -16.00
N GLU A 583 -31.43 9.89 -17.01
CA GLU A 583 -31.98 9.18 -18.17
C GLU A 583 -32.65 7.85 -17.77
N LEU A 584 -31.97 7.06 -16.94
CA LEU A 584 -32.50 5.78 -16.46
C LEU A 584 -33.78 5.98 -15.64
N GLY A 585 -33.77 6.93 -14.70
CA GLY A 585 -34.92 7.21 -13.86
C GLY A 585 -36.13 7.73 -14.64
N ARG A 586 -35.93 8.59 -15.67
CA ARG A 586 -37.02 8.97 -16.59
C ARG A 586 -37.64 7.77 -17.27
N ARG A 587 -36.81 6.93 -17.90
CA ARG A 587 -37.28 5.72 -18.58
C ARG A 587 -38.00 4.76 -17.63
N PHE A 588 -37.49 4.60 -16.40
CA PHE A 588 -38.10 3.77 -15.38
C PHE A 588 -39.47 4.31 -14.96
N VAL A 589 -39.56 5.61 -14.70
CA VAL A 589 -40.83 6.27 -14.32
C VAL A 589 -41.85 6.26 -15.46
N ASP A 590 -41.41 6.45 -16.71
CA ASP A 590 -42.27 6.37 -17.90
C ASP A 590 -42.81 4.95 -18.12
N ALA A 591 -41.96 3.93 -17.92
CA ALA A 591 -42.35 2.52 -18.04
C ALA A 591 -43.44 2.10 -17.05
N MET A 592 -43.50 2.75 -15.87
CA MET A 592 -44.55 2.52 -14.87
C MET A 592 -45.91 3.15 -15.24
N GLN A 593 -46.00 3.92 -16.34
CA GLN A 593 -47.26 4.47 -16.90
C GLN A 593 -48.11 5.27 -15.88
N GLY A 594 -47.46 5.98 -14.96
CA GLY A 594 -48.12 6.83 -13.95
C GLY A 594 -48.50 6.13 -12.64
N ASN A 595 -48.55 4.80 -12.60
CA ASN A 595 -48.73 4.02 -11.37
C ASN A 595 -47.36 3.71 -10.77
N LYS A 596 -46.92 4.47 -9.77
CA LYS A 596 -45.50 4.49 -9.36
C LYS A 596 -45.18 3.63 -8.13
N CYS A 597 -46.15 2.87 -7.61
CA CYS A 597 -45.92 1.99 -6.48
C CYS A 597 -45.40 0.62 -6.91
N TYR A 598 -44.45 0.05 -6.16
CA TYR A 598 -43.99 -1.32 -6.30
C TYR A 598 -43.41 -1.87 -4.98
N LEU A 599 -43.31 -3.20 -4.88
CA LEU A 599 -42.75 -3.91 -3.73
C LEU A 599 -41.28 -4.26 -3.97
N GLY A 600 -40.52 -4.38 -2.88
CA GLY A 600 -39.07 -4.57 -2.91
C GLY A 600 -38.39 -3.50 -2.07
N ARG A 601 -38.26 -3.76 -0.77
CA ARG A 601 -37.86 -2.72 0.20
C ARG A 601 -36.69 -3.11 1.08
N ARG A 602 -36.28 -4.38 1.02
CA ARG A 602 -35.03 -4.83 1.62
C ARG A 602 -34.00 -4.99 0.51
N LEU A 603 -32.98 -4.14 0.47
CA LEU A 603 -31.82 -4.27 -0.42
C LEU A 603 -30.62 -4.73 0.40
N TRP A 604 -29.85 -5.69 -0.08
CA TRP A 604 -28.60 -6.02 0.58
C TRP A 604 -27.50 -6.48 -0.36
N ILE A 605 -26.28 -5.99 -0.12
CA ILE A 605 -25.09 -6.41 -0.85
C ILE A 605 -24.63 -7.76 -0.31
N VAL A 606 -24.31 -8.69 -1.22
CA VAL A 606 -23.69 -9.97 -0.88
C VAL A 606 -22.57 -10.32 -1.85
N PRO A 607 -21.60 -11.13 -1.41
CA PRO A 607 -20.62 -11.78 -2.28
C PRO A 607 -21.29 -12.68 -3.32
N GLN A 608 -20.82 -12.61 -4.56
CA GLN A 608 -20.89 -13.74 -5.50
C GLN A 608 -19.62 -14.59 -5.36
N PRO A 609 -19.58 -15.84 -5.87
CA PRO A 609 -18.39 -16.66 -5.82
C PRO A 609 -17.18 -15.91 -6.40
N ALA A 610 -16.11 -15.77 -5.59
CA ALA A 610 -14.86 -15.16 -6.04
C ALA A 610 -14.11 -16.11 -6.97
N GLU A 611 -13.58 -15.60 -8.08
CA GLU A 611 -12.68 -16.37 -8.94
C GLU A 611 -11.26 -16.32 -8.35
N VAL A 612 -10.70 -17.50 -8.13
CA VAL A 612 -9.37 -17.65 -7.55
C VAL A 612 -8.56 -18.67 -8.33
N HIS A 613 -7.25 -18.72 -8.05
CA HIS A 613 -6.43 -19.86 -8.38
C HIS A 613 -5.56 -20.25 -7.18
N GLU A 614 -5.61 -21.52 -6.80
CA GLU A 614 -4.73 -22.08 -5.77
C GLU A 614 -3.57 -22.86 -6.42
N ASP A 615 -2.34 -22.47 -6.11
CA ASP A 615 -1.12 -23.16 -6.56
C ASP A 615 -0.19 -23.45 -5.38
N GLY A 616 -0.26 -24.70 -4.89
CA GLY A 616 0.47 -25.09 -3.69
C GLY A 616 0.07 -24.18 -2.53
N ASP A 617 1.05 -23.55 -1.88
CA ASP A 617 0.84 -22.60 -0.77
C ASP A 617 0.50 -21.18 -1.22
N GLN A 618 0.13 -20.95 -2.48
CA GLN A 618 -0.21 -19.64 -3.04
C GLN A 618 -1.71 -19.54 -3.36
N LEU A 619 -2.27 -18.36 -3.16
CA LEU A 619 -3.60 -17.97 -3.60
C LEU A 619 -3.50 -16.71 -4.46
N TYR A 620 -4.03 -16.81 -5.68
CA TYR A 620 -4.30 -15.67 -6.56
C TYR A 620 -5.79 -15.35 -6.50
N ILE A 621 -6.15 -14.10 -6.19
CA ILE A 621 -7.54 -13.63 -6.18
C ILE A 621 -7.76 -12.84 -7.47
N LEU A 622 -8.56 -13.39 -8.38
CA LEU A 622 -8.67 -12.91 -9.76
C LEU A 622 -9.85 -11.97 -9.93
N ASP A 623 -11.01 -12.36 -9.41
CA ASP A 623 -12.21 -11.54 -9.42
C ASP A 623 -13.01 -11.72 -8.13
N THR A 624 -13.65 -10.65 -7.70
CA THR A 624 -14.39 -10.58 -6.43
C THR A 624 -15.72 -9.85 -6.66
N PRO A 625 -16.63 -10.45 -7.44
CA PRO A 625 -17.88 -9.78 -7.79
C PRO A 625 -18.82 -9.69 -6.60
N LEU A 626 -19.49 -8.54 -6.49
CA LEU A 626 -20.57 -8.30 -5.54
C LEU A 626 -21.92 -8.24 -6.29
N THR A 627 -22.98 -8.65 -5.62
CA THR A 627 -24.35 -8.47 -6.13
C THR A 627 -25.24 -7.86 -5.07
N VAL A 628 -26.38 -7.31 -5.51
CA VAL A 628 -27.41 -6.78 -4.61
C VAL A 628 -28.64 -7.66 -4.72
N LYS A 629 -29.13 -8.11 -3.59
CA LYS A 629 -30.39 -8.85 -3.48
C LYS A 629 -31.51 -7.91 -3.08
N ILE A 630 -32.71 -8.21 -3.56
CA ILE A 630 -33.95 -7.52 -3.19
C ILE A 630 -34.92 -8.50 -2.54
N GLY A 631 -35.45 -8.13 -1.39
CA GLY A 631 -36.45 -8.88 -0.64
C GLY A 631 -37.82 -8.24 -0.79
N THR A 632 -38.82 -9.09 -1.01
CA THR A 632 -40.23 -8.73 -1.15
C THR A 632 -41.01 -8.88 0.15
N ASP A 633 -40.34 -9.29 1.24
CA ASP A 633 -40.96 -9.58 2.53
C ASP A 633 -41.71 -8.36 3.11
N GLN A 634 -42.89 -8.63 3.66
CA GLN A 634 -43.74 -7.72 4.42
C GLN A 634 -42.89 -7.06 5.50
N SER A 635 -42.58 -5.80 5.26
CA SER A 635 -41.74 -4.98 6.10
C SER A 635 -42.34 -4.74 7.47
N ASP A 636 -41.53 -4.79 8.52
CA ASP A 636 -41.90 -4.40 9.90
C ASP A 636 -42.13 -2.88 10.05
N VAL A 637 -42.62 -2.22 9.00
CA VAL A 637 -43.24 -0.90 9.07
C VAL A 637 -44.65 -1.15 9.62
N THR A 638 -44.85 -0.77 10.89
CA THR A 638 -46.17 -0.82 11.54
C THR A 638 -47.21 -0.12 10.63
N PRO A 639 -48.40 -0.75 10.44
CA PRO A 639 -49.47 -0.30 9.55
C PRO A 639 -49.82 1.19 9.68
N GLY A 640 -49.91 1.85 8.53
CA GLY A 640 -50.28 3.27 8.42
C GLY A 640 -50.29 3.79 6.98
N THR A 641 -49.55 3.19 6.07
CA THR A 641 -49.73 3.32 4.62
C THR A 641 -49.31 2.02 3.97
N ASP A 642 -50.27 1.16 3.66
CA ASP A 642 -50.03 0.16 2.62
C ASP A 642 -49.79 0.98 1.34
N LEU A 643 -48.51 1.16 1.01
CA LEU A 643 -48.07 2.10 -0.03
C LEU A 643 -48.70 1.81 -1.39
N CYS A 644 -49.20 0.58 -1.60
CA CYS A 644 -49.89 0.16 -2.81
C CYS A 644 -51.34 -0.37 -2.57
N GLN A 645 -52.07 -0.08 -1.45
CA GLN A 645 -53.46 -0.65 -1.25
C GLN A 645 -54.37 -0.44 -2.43
N ASP A 646 -54.27 0.76 -2.97
CA ASP A 646 -55.20 1.24 -3.98
C ASP A 646 -54.73 0.84 -5.40
N GLN A 647 -53.63 0.09 -5.52
CA GLN A 647 -53.05 -0.32 -6.79
C GLN A 647 -53.31 -1.82 -7.04
N ASP A 648 -53.65 -2.16 -8.29
CA ASP A 648 -53.78 -3.55 -8.72
C ASP A 648 -52.48 -4.32 -8.42
N PRO A 649 -52.55 -5.49 -7.74
CA PRO A 649 -51.39 -6.34 -7.50
C PRO A 649 -50.58 -6.66 -8.77
N ALA A 650 -51.24 -6.86 -9.93
CA ALA A 650 -50.54 -7.13 -11.18
C ALA A 650 -49.70 -5.94 -11.67
N VAL A 651 -50.17 -4.71 -11.43
CA VAL A 651 -49.40 -3.48 -11.72
C VAL A 651 -48.24 -3.35 -10.74
N THR A 652 -48.47 -3.68 -9.48
CA THR A 652 -47.43 -3.69 -8.42
C THR A 652 -46.30 -4.68 -8.73
N ASP A 653 -46.66 -5.88 -9.15
CA ASP A 653 -45.71 -6.93 -9.56
C ASP A 653 -44.98 -6.54 -10.84
N HIS A 654 -45.68 -5.99 -11.84
CA HIS A 654 -45.07 -5.48 -13.06
C HIS A 654 -44.03 -4.39 -12.77
N ASN A 655 -44.37 -3.41 -11.93
CA ASN A 655 -43.45 -2.36 -11.54
C ASN A 655 -42.25 -2.90 -10.73
N GLY A 656 -42.46 -3.93 -9.90
CA GLY A 656 -41.37 -4.65 -9.23
C GLY A 656 -40.43 -5.34 -10.23
N GLN A 657 -40.98 -5.93 -11.30
CA GLN A 657 -40.18 -6.49 -12.39
C GLN A 657 -39.43 -5.40 -13.16
N LEU A 658 -40.04 -4.24 -13.41
CA LEU A 658 -39.35 -3.09 -14.00
C LEU A 658 -38.17 -2.65 -13.14
N TYR A 659 -38.32 -2.60 -11.81
CA TYR A 659 -37.22 -2.27 -10.90
C TYR A 659 -36.08 -3.29 -11.01
N GLN A 660 -36.40 -4.58 -11.03
CA GLN A 660 -35.42 -5.65 -11.21
C GLN A 660 -34.72 -5.61 -12.57
N GLN A 661 -35.41 -5.22 -13.64
CA GLN A 661 -34.85 -5.19 -14.99
C GLN A 661 -34.08 -3.91 -15.30
N MET A 662 -34.43 -2.79 -14.67
CA MET A 662 -33.89 -1.46 -15.01
C MET A 662 -32.97 -0.90 -13.93
N ILE A 663 -33.35 -0.98 -12.66
CA ILE A 663 -32.62 -0.35 -11.56
C ILE A 663 -31.55 -1.28 -10.98
N MET A 664 -31.90 -2.55 -10.74
CA MET A 664 -30.97 -3.50 -10.12
C MET A 664 -29.67 -3.70 -10.90
N PRO A 665 -29.64 -3.82 -12.25
CA PRO A 665 -28.39 -3.94 -12.99
C PRO A 665 -27.49 -2.71 -12.84
N ALA A 666 -28.06 -1.51 -12.87
CA ALA A 666 -27.32 -0.27 -12.67
C ALA A 666 -26.82 -0.11 -11.22
N LEU A 667 -27.59 -0.59 -10.24
CA LEU A 667 -27.16 -0.61 -8.84
C LEU A 667 -26.02 -1.60 -8.60
N ILE A 668 -26.11 -2.81 -9.17
CA ILE A 668 -25.04 -3.82 -9.10
C ILE A 668 -23.78 -3.30 -9.79
N ASP A 669 -23.92 -2.64 -10.94
CA ASP A 669 -22.81 -1.99 -11.64
C ASP A 669 -22.15 -0.90 -10.76
N ALA A 670 -22.95 -0.04 -10.12
CA ALA A 670 -22.44 0.97 -9.21
C ALA A 670 -21.67 0.35 -8.03
N VAL A 671 -22.18 -0.72 -7.40
CA VAL A 671 -21.48 -1.41 -6.30
C VAL A 671 -20.12 -1.98 -6.75
N ASN A 672 -20.00 -2.44 -8.01
CA ASN A 672 -18.76 -3.02 -8.52
C ASN A 672 -17.77 -2.00 -9.12
N HIS A 673 -18.24 -0.84 -9.59
CA HIS A 673 -17.41 0.08 -10.37
C HIS A 673 -17.36 1.52 -9.86
N ASN A 674 -18.35 1.99 -9.10
CA ASN A 674 -18.32 3.36 -8.56
C ASN A 674 -17.21 3.47 -7.50
N PRO A 675 -16.36 4.53 -7.52
CA PRO A 675 -15.38 4.80 -6.47
C PRO A 675 -15.94 4.82 -5.05
N ASP A 676 -17.21 5.21 -4.86
CA ASP A 676 -17.84 5.25 -3.52
C ASP A 676 -17.89 3.86 -2.82
N PHE A 677 -17.78 2.77 -3.59
CA PHE A 677 -17.72 1.38 -3.07
C PHE A 677 -16.32 0.77 -3.13
N ALA A 678 -15.28 1.55 -3.42
CA ALA A 678 -13.91 1.02 -3.52
C ALA A 678 -13.43 0.39 -2.20
N ASP A 679 -13.74 1.02 -1.07
CA ASP A 679 -13.39 0.49 0.26
C ASP A 679 -14.15 -0.83 0.54
N LEU A 680 -15.42 -0.94 0.13
CA LEU A 680 -16.20 -2.19 0.25
C LEU A 680 -15.55 -3.33 -0.53
N ARG A 681 -15.15 -3.09 -1.79
CA ARG A 681 -14.46 -4.09 -2.62
C ARG A 681 -13.13 -4.50 -2.01
N ARG A 682 -12.36 -3.53 -1.48
CA ARG A 682 -11.09 -3.79 -0.79
C ARG A 682 -11.24 -4.70 0.42
N VAL A 683 -12.23 -4.45 1.28
CA VAL A 683 -12.47 -5.30 2.46
C VAL A 683 -13.06 -6.66 2.06
N TYR A 684 -13.86 -6.74 0.99
CA TYR A 684 -14.34 -8.01 0.44
C TYR A 684 -13.19 -8.88 -0.09
N THR A 685 -12.29 -8.31 -0.89
CA THR A 685 -11.13 -9.03 -1.41
C THR A 685 -10.27 -9.59 -0.26
N SER A 686 -10.09 -8.81 0.82
CA SER A 686 -9.40 -9.25 2.03
C SER A 686 -10.15 -10.39 2.77
N ARG A 687 -11.50 -10.40 2.71
CA ARG A 687 -12.35 -11.48 3.25
C ARG A 687 -12.16 -12.80 2.50
N VAL A 688 -11.93 -12.75 1.19
CA VAL A 688 -11.62 -13.94 0.35
C VAL A 688 -10.29 -14.57 0.79
N ALA A 689 -9.25 -13.76 0.97
CA ALA A 689 -7.96 -14.23 1.49
C ALA A 689 -8.11 -14.87 2.89
N ALA A 690 -8.86 -14.23 3.79
CA ALA A 690 -9.12 -14.78 5.12
C ALA A 690 -9.91 -16.10 5.08
N GLU A 691 -10.88 -16.23 4.17
CA GLU A 691 -11.65 -17.47 3.98
C GLU A 691 -10.75 -18.63 3.58
N TRP A 692 -9.81 -18.38 2.68
CA TRP A 692 -8.83 -19.37 2.25
C TRP A 692 -7.95 -19.85 3.41
N TYR A 693 -7.47 -18.92 4.24
CA TYR A 693 -6.72 -19.23 5.45
C TYR A 693 -7.52 -20.04 6.47
N ARG A 694 -8.81 -19.71 6.66
CA ARG A 694 -9.72 -20.48 7.53
C ARG A 694 -9.90 -21.92 7.03
N LYS A 695 -10.16 -22.09 5.73
CA LYS A 695 -10.28 -23.41 5.09
C LYS A 695 -9.00 -24.23 5.21
N ARG A 696 -7.83 -23.61 5.00
CA ARG A 696 -6.52 -24.25 5.19
C ARG A 696 -6.29 -24.66 6.64
N ASN A 697 -6.56 -23.76 7.59
CA ASN A 697 -6.33 -24.01 9.01
C ASN A 697 -7.11 -25.21 9.56
N ALA A 698 -8.28 -25.50 8.98
CA ALA A 698 -9.05 -26.71 9.31
C ALA A 698 -8.31 -28.02 8.98
N ASN A 699 -7.37 -27.99 8.02
CA ASN A 699 -6.60 -29.16 7.57
C ASN A 699 -5.14 -29.13 8.07
N LYS A 700 -4.51 -27.96 8.05
CA LYS A 700 -3.11 -27.72 8.39
C LYS A 700 -3.03 -26.40 9.15
N PRO A 701 -2.58 -26.38 10.42
CA PRO A 701 -2.42 -25.14 11.17
C PRO A 701 -1.57 -24.13 10.40
N THR A 702 -2.13 -22.96 10.14
CA THR A 702 -1.43 -21.85 9.47
C THR A 702 -0.74 -20.96 10.50
N GLN A 703 0.05 -19.98 10.05
CA GLN A 703 0.64 -19.01 10.99
C GLN A 703 -0.39 -18.18 11.77
N TYR A 704 -1.65 -18.15 11.31
CA TYR A 704 -2.75 -17.44 11.94
C TYR A 704 -3.69 -18.34 12.76
N ALA A 705 -3.31 -19.61 13.02
CA ALA A 705 -4.14 -20.57 13.74
C ALA A 705 -4.65 -20.06 15.10
N LYS A 706 -3.84 -19.26 15.82
CA LYS A 706 -4.22 -18.67 17.12
C LYS A 706 -5.12 -17.44 17.01
N LEU A 707 -5.12 -16.77 15.85
CA LEU A 707 -5.95 -15.59 15.61
C LEU A 707 -7.35 -16.01 15.20
N ILE A 708 -7.48 -17.07 14.40
CA ILE A 708 -8.75 -17.54 13.86
C ILE A 708 -9.78 -17.78 14.98
N ASP A 709 -10.91 -17.08 14.92
CA ASP A 709 -12.02 -17.13 15.88
C ASP A 709 -11.64 -16.79 17.33
N SER A 710 -10.52 -16.09 17.54
CA SER A 710 -10.05 -15.71 18.88
C SER A 710 -10.89 -14.61 19.55
N GLY A 711 -11.64 -13.84 18.76
CA GLY A 711 -12.34 -12.62 19.23
C GLY A 711 -11.41 -11.44 19.52
N ASN A 712 -10.08 -11.59 19.34
CA ASN A 712 -9.13 -10.55 19.66
C ASN A 712 -9.04 -9.51 18.53
N ILE A 713 -9.56 -8.31 18.80
CA ILE A 713 -9.55 -7.16 17.90
C ILE A 713 -8.94 -5.91 18.55
N ASP A 714 -8.25 -6.03 19.68
CA ASP A 714 -7.83 -4.87 20.50
C ASP A 714 -6.96 -3.87 19.71
N ASP A 715 -6.10 -4.38 18.82
CA ASP A 715 -5.22 -3.58 17.95
C ASP A 715 -5.89 -3.18 16.62
N LEU A 716 -7.15 -3.59 16.38
CA LEU A 716 -7.90 -3.42 15.11
C LEU A 716 -9.12 -2.51 15.27
N THR A 717 -9.30 -1.89 16.44
CA THR A 717 -10.46 -1.02 16.69
C THR A 717 -10.21 0.40 16.23
N VAL A 718 -11.24 1.05 15.69
CA VAL A 718 -11.23 2.46 15.30
C VAL A 718 -12.33 3.22 16.06
N ALA A 719 -12.13 4.52 16.25
CA ALA A 719 -13.09 5.35 16.96
C ALA A 719 -14.18 5.83 15.98
N TRP A 720 -15.35 5.20 16.04
CA TRP A 720 -16.55 5.59 15.29
C TRP A 720 -17.81 5.09 16.02
N ASP A 721 -18.98 5.60 15.65
CA ASP A 721 -20.27 5.18 16.20
C ASP A 721 -21.21 4.70 15.07
N PRO A 722 -21.58 3.41 15.03
CA PRO A 722 -22.58 2.89 14.09
C PRO A 722 -23.90 3.65 14.09
N HIS A 723 -24.30 4.22 15.23
CA HIS A 723 -25.52 5.01 15.31
C HIS A 723 -25.43 6.31 14.53
N GLU A 724 -24.25 6.92 14.32
CA GLU A 724 -24.12 8.10 13.47
C GLU A 724 -24.49 7.79 12.02
N VAL A 725 -24.10 6.62 11.50
CA VAL A 725 -24.50 6.16 10.17
C VAL A 725 -26.00 5.92 10.10
N TRP A 726 -26.57 5.30 11.14
CA TRP A 726 -28.01 5.07 11.25
C TRP A 726 -28.82 6.38 11.32
N GLN A 727 -28.33 7.39 12.04
CA GLN A 727 -28.95 8.71 12.08
C GLN A 727 -28.87 9.41 10.71
N ARG A 728 -27.70 9.39 10.04
CA ARG A 728 -27.57 9.90 8.67
C ARG A 728 -28.55 9.21 7.72
N TYR A 729 -28.72 7.89 7.87
CA TYR A 729 -29.73 7.16 7.12
C TYR A 729 -31.15 7.65 7.43
N LEU A 730 -31.54 7.75 8.71
CA LEU A 730 -32.87 8.25 9.10
C LEU A 730 -33.15 9.65 8.60
N ASP A 731 -32.18 10.56 8.70
CA ASP A 731 -32.31 11.92 8.22
C ASP A 731 -32.41 11.97 6.72
N SER A 732 -31.66 11.12 6.00
CA SER A 732 -31.82 10.98 4.56
C SER A 732 -33.28 10.64 4.20
N THR A 733 -33.97 9.78 4.98
CA THR A 733 -35.37 9.45 4.73
C THR A 733 -36.40 10.59 4.93
N LYS A 734 -35.97 11.73 5.45
CA LYS A 734 -36.79 12.93 5.71
C LYS A 734 -36.54 14.05 4.68
N HIS A 735 -35.54 13.91 3.81
CA HIS A 735 -35.15 14.94 2.84
C HIS A 735 -35.44 14.52 1.39
N PRO A 736 -35.76 15.46 0.48
CA PRO A 736 -36.11 15.14 -0.90
C PRO A 736 -35.00 14.53 -1.75
N GLU A 737 -33.76 14.95 -1.51
CA GLU A 737 -32.65 14.62 -2.39
C GLU A 737 -32.12 13.17 -2.30
N PRO A 738 -32.15 12.48 -1.16
CA PRO A 738 -31.69 11.08 -1.05
C PRO A 738 -32.78 10.00 -1.12
N THR A 739 -34.04 10.36 -1.36
CA THR A 739 -35.17 9.40 -1.44
C THR A 739 -35.86 9.50 -2.79
N PHE A 740 -36.17 8.37 -3.43
CA PHE A 740 -37.07 8.41 -4.57
C PHE A 740 -38.46 8.78 -4.06
N SER A 741 -39.04 9.81 -4.68
CA SER A 741 -40.34 10.32 -4.32
C SER A 741 -41.14 10.60 -5.57
N TRP A 742 -42.45 10.47 -5.47
CA TRP A 742 -43.34 10.90 -6.52
C TRP A 742 -44.58 11.56 -5.92
N THR A 743 -45.14 12.51 -6.65
CA THR A 743 -46.37 13.19 -6.25
C THR A 743 -47.50 12.79 -7.19
N ASP A 744 -48.64 12.42 -6.61
CA ASP A 744 -49.91 12.24 -7.31
C ASP A 744 -51.01 13.11 -6.65
N ALA A 745 -52.26 12.93 -7.06
CA ALA A 745 -53.40 13.68 -6.53
C ALA A 745 -53.68 13.41 -5.03
N LYS A 746 -53.11 12.35 -4.44
CA LYS A 746 -53.23 11.98 -3.02
C LYS A 746 -52.06 12.48 -2.18
N GLY A 747 -50.97 12.95 -2.80
CA GLY A 747 -49.83 13.58 -2.13
C GLY A 747 -48.47 13.07 -2.63
N THR A 748 -47.40 13.45 -1.92
CA THR A 748 -46.04 12.97 -2.21
C THR A 748 -45.78 11.68 -1.44
N THR A 749 -45.51 10.60 -2.16
CA THR A 749 -45.05 9.33 -1.61
C THR A 749 -43.54 9.27 -1.62
N TRP A 750 -42.96 8.86 -0.49
CA TRP A 750 -41.53 8.67 -0.32
C TRP A 750 -41.21 7.18 -0.27
N THR A 751 -40.20 6.76 -1.03
CA THR A 751 -39.65 5.40 -0.91
C THR A 751 -38.56 5.35 0.13
N ARG A 752 -38.61 4.29 0.93
CA ARG A 752 -37.57 3.93 1.87
C ARG A 752 -37.22 2.47 1.61
N SER A 753 -35.92 2.25 1.43
CA SER A 753 -35.32 0.93 1.39
C SER A 753 -34.53 0.74 2.68
N TRP A 754 -34.59 -0.43 3.29
CA TRP A 754 -33.72 -0.87 4.38
C TRP A 754 -32.93 -2.08 3.92
N GLY A 755 -32.10 -2.63 4.79
CA GLY A 755 -31.33 -3.84 4.53
C GLY A 755 -29.88 -3.62 4.91
N GLY A 756 -28.93 -4.22 4.22
CA GLY A 756 -27.60 -4.43 4.78
C GLY A 756 -26.49 -4.75 3.79
N VAL A 757 -25.34 -5.07 4.33
CA VAL A 757 -24.31 -5.88 3.66
C VAL A 757 -24.17 -7.17 4.45
N ASP A 758 -24.10 -8.31 3.78
CA ASP A 758 -23.93 -9.62 4.43
C ASP A 758 -22.77 -10.39 3.77
N PHE A 759 -21.63 -10.38 4.46
CA PHE A 759 -20.38 -11.07 4.10
C PHE A 759 -20.15 -12.31 4.98
N SER A 760 -21.20 -12.80 5.65
CA SER A 760 -21.10 -13.99 6.53
C SER A 760 -20.75 -15.26 5.77
N LYS A 761 -21.02 -15.29 4.46
CA LYS A 761 -20.69 -16.38 3.55
C LYS A 761 -19.88 -15.86 2.37
N VAL A 762 -18.76 -16.52 2.10
CA VAL A 762 -17.94 -16.30 0.90
C VAL A 762 -17.65 -17.64 0.25
N GLU A 763 -17.99 -17.72 -1.03
CA GLU A 763 -17.71 -18.88 -1.88
C GLU A 763 -16.57 -18.54 -2.83
N THR A 764 -15.80 -19.56 -3.23
CA THR A 764 -14.65 -19.41 -4.12
C THR A 764 -14.76 -20.46 -5.23
N HIS A 765 -14.43 -20.05 -6.45
CA HIS A 765 -14.31 -20.92 -7.62
C HIS A 765 -12.86 -20.89 -8.10
N ASP A 766 -12.15 -22.02 -7.97
CA ASP A 766 -10.81 -22.16 -8.54
C ASP A 766 -10.91 -22.45 -10.03
N ILE A 767 -10.38 -21.54 -10.86
CA ILE A 767 -10.39 -21.66 -12.32
C ILE A 767 -9.45 -22.76 -12.85
N GLY A 768 -8.53 -23.24 -12.01
CA GLY A 768 -7.56 -24.27 -12.35
C GLY A 768 -6.39 -23.80 -13.22
N ALA A 769 -5.30 -24.57 -13.17
CA ALA A 769 -4.03 -24.21 -13.80
C ALA A 769 -4.10 -23.95 -15.33
N PRO A 770 -4.87 -24.70 -16.15
CA PRO A 770 -4.94 -24.46 -17.58
C PRO A 770 -5.53 -23.09 -17.92
N GLU A 771 -6.64 -22.72 -17.28
CA GLU A 771 -7.31 -21.44 -17.50
C GLU A 771 -6.48 -20.29 -16.93
N PHE A 772 -5.88 -20.48 -15.74
CA PHE A 772 -4.98 -19.51 -15.14
C PHE A 772 -3.77 -19.22 -16.03
N THR A 773 -3.13 -20.25 -16.58
CA THR A 773 -1.99 -20.07 -17.51
C THR A 773 -2.43 -19.38 -18.81
N GLN A 774 -3.63 -19.67 -19.30
CA GLN A 774 -4.11 -19.07 -20.55
C GLN A 774 -4.48 -17.60 -20.41
N LYS A 775 -5.15 -17.23 -19.31
CA LYS A 775 -5.75 -15.90 -19.12
C LYS A 775 -4.95 -14.98 -18.19
N TYR A 776 -4.22 -15.54 -17.24
CA TYR A 776 -3.60 -14.83 -16.11
C TYR A 776 -2.11 -15.14 -15.93
N ASP A 777 -1.41 -15.62 -16.97
CA ASP A 777 0.04 -15.87 -16.93
C ASP A 777 0.85 -14.61 -16.54
N SER A 778 0.37 -13.42 -16.91
CA SER A 778 0.99 -12.17 -16.46
C SER A 778 0.88 -11.97 -14.94
N VAL A 779 -0.23 -12.37 -14.30
CA VAL A 779 -0.42 -12.32 -12.83
C VAL A 779 0.60 -13.23 -12.13
N ALA A 780 0.79 -14.45 -12.63
CA ALA A 780 1.76 -15.40 -12.05
C ALA A 780 3.18 -14.84 -12.03
N LYS A 781 3.55 -14.08 -13.07
CA LYS A 781 4.86 -13.46 -13.26
C LYS A 781 5.05 -12.15 -12.49
N THR A 782 3.99 -11.53 -11.97
CA THR A 782 4.06 -10.26 -11.26
C THR A 782 3.73 -10.37 -9.77
N ALA A 783 2.69 -11.11 -9.39
CA ALA A 783 2.14 -11.08 -8.04
C ALA A 783 3.17 -11.51 -6.97
N GLY A 784 3.69 -12.74 -7.06
CA GLY A 784 4.76 -13.20 -6.18
C GLY A 784 6.03 -12.35 -6.35
N PRO A 785 6.60 -12.23 -7.56
CA PRO A 785 7.83 -11.49 -7.78
C PRO A 785 7.82 -10.03 -7.31
N SER A 786 6.65 -9.37 -7.17
CA SER A 786 6.54 -8.00 -6.65
C SER A 786 7.07 -7.78 -5.23
N ILE A 787 7.43 -8.86 -4.52
CA ILE A 787 8.16 -8.79 -3.25
C ILE A 787 9.52 -8.06 -3.37
N ILE A 788 10.17 -8.15 -4.55
CA ILE A 788 11.47 -7.50 -4.81
C ILE A 788 11.35 -6.00 -5.11
N GLY A 789 10.12 -5.51 -5.29
CA GLY A 789 9.80 -4.13 -5.65
C GLY A 789 8.57 -4.07 -6.57
N PRO A 790 7.98 -2.87 -6.77
CA PRO A 790 6.78 -2.72 -7.60
C PRO A 790 6.95 -3.22 -9.03
N LEU A 791 5.98 -4.02 -9.50
CA LEU A 791 5.97 -4.60 -10.85
C LEU A 791 4.71 -4.22 -11.61
N VAL A 792 4.87 -3.89 -12.87
CA VAL A 792 3.78 -3.44 -13.74
C VAL A 792 3.27 -4.61 -14.59
N GLN A 793 1.95 -4.74 -14.72
CA GLN A 793 1.26 -5.78 -15.49
C GLN A 793 0.44 -5.16 -16.64
N ASP A 794 0.12 -5.98 -17.65
CA ASP A 794 -0.87 -5.71 -18.69
C ASP A 794 -0.72 -4.36 -19.42
N ASN A 795 0.48 -4.12 -19.98
CA ASN A 795 0.81 -2.88 -20.69
C ASN A 795 0.65 -1.61 -19.83
N ALA A 796 1.06 -1.69 -18.57
CA ALA A 796 0.99 -0.59 -17.62
C ALA A 796 -0.42 -0.15 -17.22
N LYS A 797 -1.34 -1.12 -17.12
CA LYS A 797 -2.68 -0.90 -16.53
C LYS A 797 -2.74 -1.15 -15.03
N GLN A 798 -1.91 -2.08 -14.54
CA GLN A 798 -1.89 -2.46 -13.13
C GLN A 798 -0.47 -2.50 -12.58
N VAL A 799 -0.33 -2.23 -11.29
CA VAL A 799 0.89 -2.35 -10.52
C VAL A 799 0.68 -3.31 -9.36
N TRP A 800 1.68 -4.15 -9.13
CA TRP A 800 1.73 -5.10 -8.02
C TRP A 800 2.74 -4.64 -6.99
N LEU A 801 2.32 -4.67 -5.73
CA LEU A 801 3.07 -4.14 -4.58
C LEU A 801 3.18 -5.25 -3.53
N GLY A 802 4.32 -5.94 -3.52
CA GLY A 802 4.53 -7.14 -2.70
C GLY A 802 5.24 -6.87 -1.38
N ASN A 803 4.80 -7.58 -0.33
CA ASN A 803 5.47 -7.59 0.96
C ASN A 803 5.29 -8.95 1.67
N VAL A 804 5.83 -9.08 2.88
CA VAL A 804 5.78 -10.31 3.67
C VAL A 804 5.45 -10.04 5.14
N VAL A 805 4.63 -10.90 5.74
CA VAL A 805 4.43 -11.01 7.19
C VAL A 805 4.86 -12.39 7.62
N SER A 806 5.75 -12.50 8.60
CA SER A 806 6.19 -13.81 9.09
C SER A 806 6.17 -13.94 10.60
N SER A 807 5.85 -15.16 11.04
CA SER A 807 6.00 -15.63 12.42
C SER A 807 7.43 -16.00 12.79
N VAL A 808 8.32 -16.13 11.81
CA VAL A 808 9.75 -16.38 12.01
C VAL A 808 10.57 -15.19 11.51
N PRO A 809 11.78 -14.97 12.07
CA PRO A 809 12.72 -13.99 11.53
C PRO A 809 12.92 -14.15 10.01
N LEU A 810 12.99 -13.04 9.26
CA LEU A 810 13.03 -13.08 7.79
C LEU A 810 14.33 -13.71 7.28
N ASP A 811 15.42 -13.64 8.04
CA ASP A 811 16.69 -14.32 7.75
C ASP A 811 16.58 -15.86 7.79
N GLN A 812 15.54 -16.40 8.44
CA GLN A 812 15.22 -17.83 8.38
C GLN A 812 14.44 -18.22 7.12
N ILE A 813 13.76 -17.26 6.47
CA ILE A 813 13.05 -17.45 5.19
C ILE A 813 14.02 -17.27 4.02
N TRP A 814 14.81 -16.19 4.08
CA TRP A 814 15.83 -15.85 3.10
C TRP A 814 17.17 -15.65 3.81
N PRO A 815 17.92 -16.76 4.03
CA PRO A 815 19.25 -16.69 4.59
C PRO A 815 20.15 -15.85 3.69
N SER A 816 20.78 -14.82 4.24
CA SER A 816 21.71 -13.96 3.51
C SER A 816 22.82 -14.80 2.85
N LYS A 817 22.71 -14.98 1.54
CA LYS A 817 23.76 -15.59 0.70
C LYS A 817 24.42 -14.47 -0.09
N LEU A 818 25.44 -13.86 0.48
CA LEU A 818 26.26 -12.92 -0.28
C LEU A 818 27.11 -13.73 -1.27
N GLY A 819 26.83 -13.57 -2.56
CA GLY A 819 27.69 -14.11 -3.62
C GLY A 819 29.10 -13.54 -3.52
N PRO A 820 30.13 -14.23 -4.06
CA PRO A 820 31.50 -13.74 -4.02
C PRO A 820 31.64 -12.49 -4.91
N TRP A 821 31.48 -11.31 -4.30
CA TRP A 821 31.89 -10.05 -4.91
C TRP A 821 33.32 -9.72 -4.50
N VAL A 822 34.12 -9.25 -5.45
CA VAL A 822 35.49 -8.79 -5.19
C VAL A 822 35.57 -7.29 -5.55
N PRO A 823 35.72 -6.39 -4.56
CA PRO A 823 35.89 -4.96 -4.79
C PRO A 823 37.12 -4.64 -5.64
N PHE A 824 37.09 -3.49 -6.31
CA PHE A 824 38.29 -2.90 -6.90
C PHE A 824 39.29 -2.54 -5.81
N VAL A 825 40.49 -3.10 -5.90
CA VAL A 825 41.67 -2.70 -5.13
C VAL A 825 42.66 -2.12 -6.13
N ALA A 826 43.03 -0.85 -5.97
CA ALA A 826 44.11 -0.28 -6.77
C ALA A 826 45.38 -1.10 -6.48
N PRO A 827 46.10 -1.61 -7.50
CA PRO A 827 47.35 -2.28 -7.25
C PRO A 827 48.28 -1.31 -6.52
N ALA A 828 48.79 -1.70 -5.35
CA ALA A 828 49.79 -0.92 -4.63
C ALA A 828 50.83 -0.46 -5.64
N THR A 829 51.07 0.84 -5.72
CA THR A 829 52.12 1.38 -6.60
C THR A 829 53.36 0.56 -6.32
N ALA A 830 53.84 -0.20 -7.31
CA ALA A 830 55.06 -0.98 -7.17
C ALA A 830 56.09 -0.06 -6.53
N PRO A 831 56.66 -0.39 -5.37
CA PRO A 831 57.53 0.54 -4.67
C PRO A 831 58.58 0.94 -5.68
N SER A 832 58.71 2.25 -5.91
CA SER A 832 59.73 2.88 -6.76
C SER A 832 61.12 2.70 -6.14
N LYS A 833 61.40 1.52 -5.58
CA LYS A 833 62.71 1.07 -5.18
C LYS A 833 63.42 0.66 -6.47
N PRO A 834 64.47 1.39 -6.90
CA PRO A 834 65.24 1.05 -8.11
C PRO A 834 65.81 -0.39 -8.10
N LEU A 835 65.84 -1.02 -6.93
CA LEU A 835 66.17 -2.44 -6.73
C LEU A 835 65.28 -3.43 -7.51
N PHE A 836 63.99 -3.13 -7.75
CA PHE A 836 63.12 -4.05 -8.49
C PHE A 836 63.51 -4.15 -9.98
N TYR A 837 64.05 -3.07 -10.55
CA TYR A 837 64.59 -3.04 -11.92
C TYR A 837 65.99 -3.66 -12.02
N LEU A 838 66.75 -3.71 -10.92
CA LEU A 838 68.06 -4.40 -10.88
C LEU A 838 67.93 -5.93 -11.03
N VAL A 839 66.79 -6.51 -10.66
CA VAL A 839 66.53 -7.96 -10.79
C VAL A 839 66.25 -8.38 -12.24
N LEU A 840 65.89 -7.44 -13.14
CA LEU A 840 65.65 -7.71 -14.56
C LEU A 840 66.91 -7.61 -15.44
N LEU A 841 67.98 -6.96 -14.97
CA LEU A 841 69.25 -6.82 -15.71
C LEU A 841 69.93 -8.17 -16.03
N PRO A 842 69.96 -9.17 -15.13
CA PRO A 842 70.55 -10.48 -15.45
C PRO A 842 69.81 -11.21 -16.57
N ALA A 843 68.48 -11.09 -16.65
CA ALA A 843 67.66 -11.74 -17.68
C ALA A 843 67.87 -11.10 -19.06
N VAL A 844 67.98 -9.78 -19.13
CA VAL A 844 68.30 -9.05 -20.36
C VAL A 844 69.75 -9.34 -20.81
N ALA A 845 70.69 -9.43 -19.88
CA ALA A 845 72.07 -9.85 -20.17
C ALA A 845 72.14 -11.31 -20.66
N TRP A 846 71.30 -12.20 -20.13
CA TRP A 846 71.21 -13.60 -20.57
C TRP A 846 70.59 -13.73 -21.97
N LEU A 847 69.54 -12.98 -22.27
CA LEU A 847 68.90 -12.99 -23.59
C LEU A 847 69.79 -12.33 -24.66
N GLY A 848 70.47 -11.22 -24.30
CA GLY A 848 71.44 -10.57 -25.17
C GLY A 848 72.70 -11.41 -25.41
N GLY A 849 73.27 -11.98 -24.34
CA GLY A 849 74.45 -12.85 -24.41
C GLY A 849 74.16 -14.19 -25.08
N GLY A 850 73.04 -14.83 -24.75
CA GLY A 850 72.59 -16.07 -25.37
C GLY A 850 72.22 -15.91 -26.84
N GLY A 851 71.54 -14.82 -27.20
CA GLY A 851 71.23 -14.46 -28.59
C GLY A 851 72.48 -14.19 -29.42
N TYR A 852 73.47 -13.49 -28.84
CA TYR A 852 74.75 -13.22 -29.49
C TYR A 852 75.57 -14.51 -29.72
N LEU A 853 75.61 -15.41 -28.73
CA LEU A 853 76.30 -16.70 -28.85
C LEU A 853 75.64 -17.64 -29.86
N LEU A 854 74.30 -17.67 -29.92
CA LEU A 854 73.54 -18.42 -30.93
C LEU A 854 73.76 -17.86 -32.34
N TRP A 855 73.81 -16.54 -32.49
CA TRP A 855 74.12 -15.88 -33.76
C TRP A 855 75.54 -16.18 -34.22
N ARG A 856 76.52 -16.15 -33.31
CA ARG A 856 77.92 -16.47 -33.62
C ARG A 856 78.10 -17.94 -34.00
N ARG A 857 77.38 -18.86 -33.35
CA ARG A 857 77.41 -20.29 -33.67
C ARG A 857 76.79 -20.60 -35.05
N ARG A 858 75.74 -19.87 -35.45
CA ARG A 858 75.15 -19.98 -36.80
C ARG A 858 76.01 -19.42 -37.93
N ARG A 859 76.96 -18.53 -37.66
CA ARG A 859 77.94 -18.05 -38.67
C ARG A 859 79.17 -18.94 -38.82
N ALA A 860 79.53 -19.72 -37.79
CA ALA A 860 80.67 -20.63 -37.83
C ALA A 860 80.35 -21.97 -38.52
N SER A 861 79.07 -22.36 -38.55
CA SER A 861 78.60 -23.53 -39.29
C SER A 861 78.10 -23.10 -40.67
N GLY A 862 79.01 -22.95 -41.62
CA GLY A 862 78.65 -22.75 -43.02
C GLY A 862 77.92 -23.96 -43.58
N VAL A 863 76.59 -23.92 -43.59
CA VAL A 863 75.74 -24.75 -44.45
C VAL A 863 74.67 -23.81 -45.02
N ARG A 864 74.59 -23.81 -46.37
CA ARG A 864 73.66 -23.00 -47.16
C ARG A 864 72.20 -23.31 -46.85
#